data_AF-A0A5A7ZX77-F1
#
_entry.id   AF-A0A5A7ZX77-F1
#
_cell.length_a   1.000
_cell.length_b   1.000
_cell.length_c   1.000
_cell.angle_alpha   90.00
_cell.angle_beta   90.00
_cell.angle_gamma   90.00
#
_symmetry.space_group_name_H-M   'P 1'
#
loop_
_entity.id
_entity.type
_entity.pdbx_description
1 polymer ?
#
loop_
_entity_poly.entity_id
_entity_poly.type
_entity_poly.pdbx_seq_one_letter_code
_entity_poly.pdbx_strand_id
1 'polypeptide(L)'
;MTPPSDITTWILLLTKCIRDEVPLDLALGQFVHLNESSTWPAGRKLPAAAVRAVLTNSAISIPPHGLAIRGALFDECLDFDDIKFDHRIHLSRCVLAGGLKARHAEFRELTLTEVDVAGGIHASGVIINGRLDLSGSHLVSRQKVALDLHNSTIAGSLLIKGSIDATGKVSRGFVADGTVRLDGASIGGHLAATTSVFVNPADLNQFRTVESGPCSLYFDGAHIGGDVVATNNFRAYGEVRGVTAKIGGKLNLSGAQIINTRRELEPGLAALTLNHADIRTDFVADKGFVAVGEVSAVGIKVGGRLDLTGADLRNPSTVNDHRRYALILDNARIALDVAAGVRTTGAVSATGMTVGGQLTLSGAVLDNPNTLGVLILDGAEICGDLWASEDHDHAGNKLAPLRATGEVRALRVSIGGDLNLEGAEIVNPEGDAITLDNAQIGRHVFASGFTANGTVRALGINIGHSLYLDGAQLSKSTCTTGAENASSGDNLDIDDRQFALLLDDAAIGGTMYASYSSDGKNRGPFVSVGTIRALGLTIGRDLNMAGAVLNCPSPASSASGVQYALQLDHAKIGGNFVGHPHTSTNGKILAKLNVTGPVRFVKATIGGDFDIEDARLLYEPSPADTDGYALDISGTRVTGSVNASQRSTENDEIESYAITGGIRARNLVVGVKFDLHGATVDGKQDSVLDLESARIAELRLTPKACTGGVSLVRAQIADLHAGGVNGAHNDCTACRLPPHPLRATGWEIDDLQGAVRDDWKLTHDWLQTAPPETHSMYPTTCWERITAGIGRKPSVAIQPWYVLAGVYERNGEPHSARKIRFAANQKVTAQSPIGTRFARSLYRGVVGYGLHPLWSVISMVGLVFLATFAVCMGSAHIIPTKPSQSATAIQQDTATLPPPITAQTPCEEHPDYPCMQPLAFAINAVLPPAAGTNTQWTVSSDAPLILVIVLTSIKLALWATAALFLAGVTGLLRTSKS
;
A
#
# COMPACT_ATOMS: atom_id res chain seq x y z
N MET A 1 -71.50 25.07 -46.35
CA MET A 1 -71.11 25.27 -47.76
C MET A 1 -71.03 23.90 -48.41
N THR A 2 -71.61 23.72 -49.60
CA THR A 2 -71.40 22.51 -50.41
C THR A 2 -69.92 22.44 -50.82
N PRO A 3 -69.27 21.26 -50.78
CA PRO A 3 -67.87 21.12 -51.19
C PRO A 3 -67.66 21.64 -52.62
N PRO A 4 -66.61 22.43 -52.88
CA PRO A 4 -66.19 22.75 -54.25
C PRO A 4 -65.91 21.46 -55.04
N SER A 5 -66.49 21.32 -56.23
CA SER A 5 -66.35 20.11 -57.07
C SER A 5 -65.18 20.18 -58.07
N ASP A 6 -64.59 21.35 -58.29
CA ASP A 6 -63.49 21.58 -59.24
C ASP A 6 -62.36 22.41 -58.61
N ILE A 7 -61.12 22.21 -59.09
CA ILE A 7 -59.90 22.85 -58.62
C ILE A 7 -59.98 24.38 -58.71
N THR A 8 -60.62 24.92 -59.74
CA THR A 8 -60.80 26.36 -59.95
C THR A 8 -61.57 27.00 -58.80
N THR A 9 -62.57 26.29 -58.27
CA THR A 9 -63.40 26.78 -57.16
C THR A 9 -62.64 26.72 -55.83
N TRP A 10 -61.76 25.73 -55.64
CA TRP A 10 -60.83 25.67 -54.52
C TRP A 10 -59.81 26.81 -54.53
N ILE A 11 -59.25 27.14 -55.70
CA ILE A 11 -58.33 28.28 -55.86
C ILE A 11 -59.01 29.59 -55.48
N LEU A 12 -60.26 29.82 -55.93
CA LEU A 12 -61.03 31.01 -55.57
C LEU A 12 -61.33 31.08 -54.07
N LEU A 13 -61.70 29.94 -53.45
CA LEU A 13 -61.96 29.86 -52.02
C LEU A 13 -60.70 30.16 -51.19
N LEU A 14 -59.58 29.54 -51.51
CA LEU A 14 -58.29 29.79 -50.85
C LEU A 14 -57.86 31.25 -51.01
N THR A 15 -57.97 31.80 -52.23
CA THR A 15 -57.65 33.21 -52.51
C THR A 15 -58.52 34.14 -51.69
N LYS A 16 -59.81 33.83 -51.53
CA LYS A 16 -60.74 34.61 -50.71
C LYS A 16 -60.36 34.56 -49.23
N CYS A 17 -60.13 33.36 -48.68
CA CYS A 17 -59.71 33.21 -47.28
C CYS A 17 -58.41 33.95 -46.96
N ILE A 18 -57.44 33.90 -47.89
CA ILE A 18 -56.18 34.65 -47.76
C ILE A 18 -56.44 36.16 -47.74
N ARG A 19 -57.24 36.71 -48.67
CA ARG A 19 -57.55 38.15 -48.70
C ARG A 19 -58.34 38.63 -47.48
N ASP A 20 -59.24 37.78 -46.99
CA ASP A 20 -60.08 38.08 -45.82
C ASP A 20 -59.32 37.87 -44.50
N GLU A 21 -58.07 37.37 -44.53
CA GLU A 21 -57.24 37.03 -43.35
C GLU A 21 -57.89 36.01 -42.39
N VAL A 22 -58.78 35.17 -42.90
CA VAL A 22 -59.49 34.14 -42.11
C VAL A 22 -58.91 32.76 -42.41
N PRO A 23 -58.60 31.93 -41.40
CA PRO A 23 -58.15 30.56 -41.64
C PRO A 23 -59.22 29.74 -42.35
N LEU A 24 -58.83 28.94 -43.34
CA LEU A 24 -59.72 27.98 -43.98
C LEU A 24 -59.98 26.81 -43.01
N ASP A 25 -61.07 26.89 -42.25
CA ASP A 25 -61.47 25.86 -41.30
C ASP A 25 -62.51 24.90 -41.90
N LEU A 26 -62.03 23.75 -42.40
CA LEU A 26 -62.88 22.68 -42.95
C LEU A 26 -63.52 21.80 -41.86
N ALA A 27 -63.19 22.04 -40.60
CA ALA A 27 -63.83 21.40 -39.45
C ALA A 27 -64.95 22.25 -38.83
N LEU A 28 -65.20 23.47 -39.34
CA LEU A 28 -66.32 24.34 -38.94
C LEU A 28 -66.38 24.56 -37.41
N GLY A 29 -65.24 24.77 -36.77
CA GLY A 29 -65.13 24.97 -35.32
C GLY A 29 -65.26 23.70 -34.46
N GLN A 30 -65.58 22.53 -35.04
CA GLN A 30 -65.67 21.27 -34.29
C GLN A 30 -64.28 20.71 -33.94
N PHE A 31 -64.22 19.85 -32.92
CA PHE A 31 -62.99 19.10 -32.60
C PHE A 31 -62.66 18.12 -33.72
N VAL A 32 -61.37 17.93 -34.00
CA VAL A 32 -60.90 17.10 -35.12
C VAL A 32 -60.21 15.86 -34.57
N HIS A 33 -60.84 14.70 -34.72
CA HIS A 33 -60.24 13.40 -34.43
C HIS A 33 -59.47 12.91 -35.67
N LEU A 34 -58.13 12.99 -35.64
CA LEU A 34 -57.26 12.61 -36.75
C LEU A 34 -57.30 11.10 -37.05
N ASN A 35 -57.49 10.28 -36.01
CA ASN A 35 -57.59 8.82 -36.13
C ASN A 35 -58.82 8.34 -36.94
N GLU A 36 -59.81 9.22 -37.12
CA GLU A 36 -61.04 8.94 -37.87
C GLU A 36 -61.00 9.57 -39.28
N SER A 37 -59.82 9.94 -39.78
CA SER A 37 -59.66 10.63 -41.07
C SER A 37 -60.25 9.88 -42.27
N SER A 38 -60.36 8.55 -42.19
CA SER A 38 -61.00 7.71 -43.21
C SER A 38 -62.53 7.92 -43.31
N THR A 39 -63.17 8.43 -42.26
CA THR A 39 -64.62 8.69 -42.21
C THR A 39 -64.97 10.17 -42.44
N TRP A 40 -63.97 11.02 -42.69
CA TRP A 40 -64.19 12.45 -42.92
C TRP A 40 -65.01 12.71 -44.19
N PRO A 41 -65.91 13.72 -44.18
CA PRO A 41 -66.74 14.05 -45.33
C PRO A 41 -65.89 14.55 -46.51
N ALA A 42 -66.35 14.33 -47.74
CA ALA A 42 -65.66 14.77 -48.96
C ALA A 42 -65.33 16.28 -49.00
N GLY A 43 -66.09 17.11 -48.26
CA GLY A 43 -65.81 18.53 -48.09
C GLY A 43 -64.53 18.90 -47.35
N ARG A 44 -63.85 17.94 -46.72
CA ARG A 44 -62.53 18.13 -46.12
C ARG A 44 -61.37 17.79 -47.07
N LYS A 45 -61.65 17.22 -48.25
CA LYS A 45 -60.63 16.85 -49.24
C LYS A 45 -60.20 18.08 -50.05
N LEU A 46 -58.98 18.56 -49.78
CA LEU A 46 -58.42 19.73 -50.45
C LEU A 46 -57.38 19.27 -51.50
N PRO A 47 -57.56 19.60 -52.79
CA PRO A 47 -56.57 19.26 -53.83
C PRO A 47 -55.23 19.97 -53.59
N ALA A 48 -54.12 19.23 -53.56
CA ALA A 48 -52.79 19.79 -53.35
C ALA A 48 -52.39 20.80 -54.45
N ALA A 49 -52.78 20.51 -55.70
CA ALA A 49 -52.56 21.40 -56.84
C ALA A 49 -53.21 22.79 -56.68
N ALA A 50 -54.35 22.90 -55.96
CA ALA A 50 -54.99 24.19 -55.68
C ALA A 50 -54.11 25.06 -54.75
N VAL A 51 -53.47 24.45 -53.76
CA VAL A 51 -52.55 25.16 -52.85
C VAL A 51 -51.32 25.62 -53.61
N ARG A 52 -50.68 24.75 -54.40
CA ARG A 52 -49.51 25.12 -55.23
C ARG A 52 -49.85 26.27 -56.20
N ALA A 53 -51.02 26.23 -56.85
CA ALA A 53 -51.46 27.28 -57.76
C ALA A 53 -51.62 28.65 -57.06
N VAL A 54 -52.10 28.67 -55.81
CA VAL A 54 -52.23 29.91 -55.04
C VAL A 54 -50.86 30.44 -54.60
N LEU A 55 -49.94 29.57 -54.17
CA LEU A 55 -48.60 29.97 -53.70
C LEU A 55 -47.68 30.49 -54.83
N THR A 56 -47.90 30.03 -56.06
CA THR A 56 -47.11 30.42 -57.25
C THR A 56 -47.70 31.61 -58.02
N ASN A 57 -48.91 32.06 -57.66
CA ASN A 57 -49.59 33.14 -58.35
C ASN A 57 -49.19 34.51 -57.79
N SER A 58 -48.26 35.17 -58.48
CA SER A 58 -47.78 36.52 -58.13
C SER A 58 -48.82 37.64 -58.24
N ALA A 59 -49.99 37.40 -58.85
CA ALA A 59 -51.06 38.39 -58.95
C ALA A 59 -51.90 38.52 -57.66
N ILE A 60 -51.73 37.61 -56.70
CA ILE A 60 -52.45 37.61 -55.43
C ILE A 60 -51.64 38.39 -54.40
N SER A 61 -52.13 39.55 -53.97
CA SER A 61 -51.57 40.25 -52.81
C SER A 61 -51.88 39.46 -51.54
N ILE A 62 -50.86 38.84 -50.94
CA ILE A 62 -50.99 38.01 -49.74
C ILE A 62 -50.69 38.87 -48.50
N PRO A 63 -51.58 38.91 -47.51
CA PRO A 63 -51.33 39.64 -46.27
C PRO A 63 -50.25 38.95 -45.40
N PRO A 64 -49.67 39.66 -44.41
CA PRO A 64 -48.60 39.13 -43.56
C PRO A 64 -48.94 37.84 -42.82
N HIS A 65 -50.23 37.59 -42.53
CA HIS A 65 -50.73 36.38 -41.87
C HIS A 65 -50.68 35.12 -42.75
N GLY A 66 -50.44 35.25 -44.06
CA GLY A 66 -50.17 34.14 -44.97
C GLY A 66 -51.34 33.17 -45.14
N LEU A 67 -51.03 31.89 -45.32
CA LEU A 67 -52.01 30.82 -45.57
C LEU A 67 -52.22 29.99 -44.29
N ALA A 68 -53.46 29.93 -43.80
CA ALA A 68 -53.83 29.08 -42.67
C ALA A 68 -54.96 28.12 -43.05
N ILE A 69 -54.76 26.81 -42.82
CA ILE A 69 -55.72 25.75 -43.11
C ILE A 69 -55.88 24.85 -41.88
N ARG A 70 -57.14 24.52 -41.55
CA ARG A 70 -57.49 23.63 -40.45
C ARG A 70 -58.40 22.50 -40.90
N GLY A 71 -58.11 21.27 -40.48
CA GLY A 71 -59.03 20.13 -40.67
C GLY A 71 -59.09 19.59 -42.11
N ALA A 72 -58.05 19.80 -42.92
CA ALA A 72 -58.02 19.36 -44.32
C ALA A 72 -57.35 17.98 -44.50
N LEU A 73 -57.86 17.21 -45.46
CA LEU A 73 -57.29 15.94 -45.94
C LEU A 73 -56.73 16.15 -47.36
N PHE A 74 -55.46 15.83 -47.56
CA PHE A 74 -54.78 15.87 -48.84
C PHE A 74 -54.45 14.44 -49.29
N ASP A 75 -55.18 13.94 -50.29
CA ASP A 75 -54.96 12.61 -50.85
C ASP A 75 -53.66 12.56 -51.70
N GLU A 76 -53.32 13.68 -52.36
CA GLU A 76 -52.13 13.85 -53.18
C GLU A 76 -50.95 14.47 -52.40
N CYS A 77 -49.73 14.36 -52.94
CA CYS A 77 -48.54 14.96 -52.35
C CYS A 77 -48.60 16.48 -52.40
N LEU A 78 -48.36 17.14 -51.27
CA LEU A 78 -48.30 18.58 -51.20
C LEU A 78 -46.92 19.05 -51.68
N ASP A 79 -46.86 19.48 -52.94
CA ASP A 79 -45.62 19.85 -53.62
C ASP A 79 -45.33 21.35 -53.52
N PHE A 80 -44.32 21.69 -52.73
CA PHE A 80 -43.73 23.02 -52.61
C PHE A 80 -42.29 23.10 -53.12
N ASP A 81 -41.80 22.12 -53.88
CA ASP A 81 -40.44 22.16 -54.43
C ASP A 81 -40.21 23.45 -55.22
N ASP A 82 -39.06 24.07 -54.96
CA ASP A 82 -38.54 25.29 -55.61
C ASP A 82 -39.45 26.53 -55.49
N ILE A 83 -40.41 26.54 -54.56
CA ILE A 83 -41.28 27.69 -54.31
C ILE A 83 -40.60 28.68 -53.36
N LYS A 84 -40.57 29.96 -53.74
CA LYS A 84 -40.29 31.08 -52.83
C LYS A 84 -41.60 31.75 -52.42
N PHE A 85 -41.88 31.78 -51.12
CA PHE A 85 -43.10 32.34 -50.56
C PHE A 85 -42.80 33.13 -49.27
N ASP A 86 -42.88 34.46 -49.36
CA ASP A 86 -42.41 35.38 -48.31
C ASP A 86 -43.36 35.50 -47.09
N HIS A 87 -44.39 34.67 -47.02
CA HIS A 87 -45.40 34.67 -45.95
C HIS A 87 -45.41 33.35 -45.18
N ARG A 88 -46.16 33.31 -44.07
CA ARG A 88 -46.28 32.11 -43.23
C ARG A 88 -47.26 31.09 -43.82
N ILE A 89 -46.98 29.81 -43.61
CA ILE A 89 -47.88 28.69 -43.93
C ILE A 89 -48.21 27.95 -42.64
N HIS A 90 -49.49 27.86 -42.29
CA HIS A 90 -49.98 27.18 -41.09
C HIS A 90 -51.00 26.11 -41.44
N LEU A 91 -50.64 24.84 -41.27
CA LEU A 91 -51.55 23.70 -41.32
C LEU A 91 -51.79 23.20 -39.89
N SER A 92 -53.05 23.07 -39.50
CA SER A 92 -53.42 22.58 -38.17
C SER A 92 -54.45 21.46 -38.25
N ARG A 93 -54.21 20.35 -37.55
CA ARG A 93 -55.15 19.21 -37.55
C ARG A 93 -55.50 18.71 -38.96
N CYS A 94 -54.48 18.62 -39.81
CA CYS A 94 -54.59 18.17 -41.20
C CYS A 94 -54.03 16.76 -41.38
N VAL A 95 -54.40 16.10 -42.48
CA VAL A 95 -53.85 14.79 -42.88
C VAL A 95 -53.28 14.92 -44.29
N LEU A 96 -51.98 14.67 -44.43
CA LEU A 96 -51.22 14.66 -45.69
C LEU A 96 -50.93 13.21 -46.08
N ALA A 97 -51.89 12.56 -46.73
CA ALA A 97 -51.75 11.15 -47.14
C ALA A 97 -50.64 10.97 -48.19
N GLY A 98 -50.47 11.94 -49.10
CA GLY A 98 -49.43 11.93 -50.12
C GLY A 98 -48.05 12.44 -49.69
N GLY A 99 -47.86 12.86 -48.44
CA GLY A 99 -46.61 13.49 -47.97
C GLY A 99 -46.46 14.96 -48.34
N LEU A 100 -45.31 15.55 -48.01
CA LEU A 100 -44.97 16.95 -48.30
C LEU A 100 -43.57 17.04 -48.94
N LYS A 101 -43.45 17.77 -50.03
CA LYS A 101 -42.17 18.09 -50.69
C LYS A 101 -41.93 19.60 -50.62
N ALA A 102 -40.73 20.01 -50.25
CA ALA A 102 -40.34 21.41 -50.12
C ALA A 102 -38.83 21.61 -50.34
N ARG A 103 -38.26 20.86 -51.29
CA ARG A 103 -36.83 20.90 -51.60
C ARG A 103 -36.49 22.26 -52.20
N HIS A 104 -35.42 22.88 -51.70
CA HIS A 104 -34.96 24.22 -52.08
C HIS A 104 -36.04 25.31 -52.02
N ALA A 105 -37.11 25.09 -51.25
CA ALA A 105 -38.16 26.07 -51.08
C ALA A 105 -37.73 27.14 -50.06
N GLU A 106 -38.32 28.33 -50.16
CA GLU A 106 -38.07 29.44 -49.23
C GLU A 106 -39.38 29.92 -48.62
N PHE A 107 -39.48 29.91 -47.30
CA PHE A 107 -40.66 30.35 -46.55
C PHE A 107 -40.29 31.34 -45.44
N ARG A 108 -41.24 32.22 -45.08
CA ARG A 108 -41.10 32.99 -43.82
C ARG A 108 -41.25 32.11 -42.60
N GLU A 109 -42.26 31.25 -42.56
CA GLU A 109 -42.53 30.36 -41.43
C GLU A 109 -43.36 29.17 -41.91
N LEU A 110 -43.04 27.96 -41.44
CA LEU A 110 -43.80 26.75 -41.73
C LEU A 110 -44.26 26.10 -40.43
N THR A 111 -45.57 26.07 -40.22
CA THR A 111 -46.20 25.53 -39.01
C THR A 111 -47.13 24.38 -39.40
N LEU A 112 -46.78 23.16 -38.99
CA LEU A 112 -47.57 21.94 -39.12
C LEU A 112 -47.88 21.43 -37.71
N THR A 113 -48.94 21.95 -37.09
CA THR A 113 -49.32 21.60 -35.71
C THR A 113 -50.40 20.52 -35.70
N GLU A 114 -50.16 19.42 -34.99
CA GLU A 114 -51.07 18.27 -34.93
C GLU A 114 -51.44 17.75 -36.34
N VAL A 115 -50.44 17.52 -37.20
CA VAL A 115 -50.65 17.05 -38.59
C VAL A 115 -50.18 15.60 -38.76
N ASP A 116 -50.93 14.79 -39.51
CA ASP A 116 -50.54 13.41 -39.86
C ASP A 116 -49.99 13.36 -41.27
N VAL A 117 -48.77 12.85 -41.45
CA VAL A 117 -48.09 12.79 -42.75
C VAL A 117 -47.70 11.35 -43.04
N ALA A 118 -48.30 10.70 -44.04
CA ALA A 118 -48.08 9.28 -44.32
C ALA A 118 -46.93 8.99 -45.32
N GLY A 119 -46.39 10.03 -45.95
CA GLY A 119 -45.31 9.95 -46.95
C GLY A 119 -44.01 10.66 -46.55
N GLY A 120 -43.87 11.06 -45.29
CA GLY A 120 -42.76 11.91 -44.82
C GLY A 120 -42.78 13.35 -45.35
N ILE A 121 -41.83 14.14 -44.84
CA ILE A 121 -41.57 15.53 -45.25
C ILE A 121 -40.18 15.58 -45.89
N HIS A 122 -40.11 15.89 -47.18
CA HIS A 122 -38.85 16.01 -47.93
C HIS A 122 -38.55 17.47 -48.24
N ALA A 123 -37.74 18.10 -47.40
CA ALA A 123 -37.45 19.54 -47.44
C ALA A 123 -35.94 19.82 -47.43
N SER A 124 -35.18 19.06 -48.19
CA SER A 124 -33.72 19.26 -48.31
C SER A 124 -33.40 20.63 -48.92
N GLY A 125 -32.44 21.33 -48.32
CA GLY A 125 -32.04 22.68 -48.74
C GLY A 125 -33.12 23.75 -48.53
N VAL A 126 -34.16 23.49 -47.72
CA VAL A 126 -35.21 24.50 -47.46
C VAL A 126 -34.64 25.68 -46.67
N ILE A 127 -35.08 26.89 -47.00
CA ILE A 127 -34.75 28.11 -46.28
C ILE A 127 -36.02 28.60 -45.56
N ILE A 128 -36.00 28.59 -44.23
CA ILE A 128 -37.07 29.10 -43.40
C ILE A 128 -36.52 30.31 -42.63
N ASN A 129 -36.96 31.51 -43.01
CA ASN A 129 -36.50 32.77 -42.42
C ASN A 129 -37.00 32.98 -40.97
N GLY A 130 -37.92 32.14 -40.51
CA GLY A 130 -38.49 32.13 -39.16
C GLY A 130 -38.38 30.75 -38.53
N ARG A 131 -39.47 30.26 -37.91
CA ARG A 131 -39.51 28.95 -37.23
C ARG A 131 -40.10 27.85 -38.11
N LEU A 132 -39.65 26.62 -37.86
CA LEU A 132 -40.29 25.40 -38.33
C LEU A 132 -40.93 24.72 -37.13
N ASP A 133 -42.26 24.64 -37.10
CA ASP A 133 -43.00 24.07 -35.99
C ASP A 133 -43.80 22.85 -36.45
N LEU A 134 -43.42 21.67 -35.94
CA LEU A 134 -44.04 20.39 -36.20
C LEU A 134 -44.75 19.83 -34.96
N SER A 135 -45.14 20.71 -34.00
CA SER A 135 -45.60 20.26 -32.68
C SER A 135 -46.84 19.35 -32.75
N GLY A 136 -46.77 18.19 -32.09
CA GLY A 136 -47.85 17.19 -32.05
C GLY A 136 -48.13 16.46 -33.36
N SER A 137 -47.26 16.60 -34.36
CA SER A 137 -47.42 15.96 -35.67
C SER A 137 -46.91 14.52 -35.66
N HIS A 138 -47.54 13.67 -36.46
CA HIS A 138 -47.16 12.27 -36.64
C HIS A 138 -46.67 12.09 -38.08
N LEU A 139 -45.37 11.85 -38.23
CA LEU A 139 -44.71 11.60 -39.51
C LEU A 139 -44.49 10.11 -39.65
N VAL A 140 -45.01 9.52 -40.71
CA VAL A 140 -44.83 8.11 -41.05
C VAL A 140 -44.27 8.06 -42.46
N SER A 141 -43.21 7.26 -42.68
CA SER A 141 -42.64 7.08 -44.01
C SER A 141 -42.29 5.62 -44.27
N ARG A 142 -42.96 5.03 -45.27
CA ARG A 142 -42.62 3.68 -45.77
C ARG A 142 -41.27 3.64 -46.49
N GLN A 143 -40.70 4.81 -46.83
CA GLN A 143 -39.42 4.97 -47.54
C GLN A 143 -38.23 5.25 -46.59
N LYS A 144 -38.38 4.98 -45.30
CA LYS A 144 -37.36 5.07 -44.23
C LYS A 144 -36.93 6.48 -43.79
N VAL A 145 -37.34 7.57 -44.44
CA VAL A 145 -37.06 8.96 -44.00
C VAL A 145 -38.37 9.69 -43.72
N ALA A 146 -38.60 10.05 -42.45
CA ALA A 146 -39.82 10.72 -42.00
C ALA A 146 -39.73 12.25 -42.16
N LEU A 147 -38.54 12.82 -41.94
CA LEU A 147 -38.26 14.24 -42.11
C LEU A 147 -36.84 14.40 -42.67
N ASP A 148 -36.72 15.06 -43.82
CA ASP A 148 -35.46 15.38 -44.46
C ASP A 148 -35.26 16.90 -44.50
N LEU A 149 -34.31 17.39 -43.71
CA LEU A 149 -33.86 18.79 -43.65
C LEU A 149 -32.35 18.87 -43.93
N HIS A 150 -31.80 17.94 -44.71
CA HIS A 150 -30.40 17.98 -45.13
C HIS A 150 -30.02 19.36 -45.71
N ASN A 151 -28.91 19.94 -45.25
CA ASN A 151 -28.40 21.25 -45.67
C ASN A 151 -29.44 22.39 -45.64
N SER A 152 -30.42 22.31 -44.76
CA SER A 152 -31.48 23.32 -44.66
C SER A 152 -31.08 24.46 -43.72
N THR A 153 -31.61 25.65 -43.97
CA THR A 153 -31.38 26.84 -43.12
C THR A 153 -32.68 27.26 -42.47
N ILE A 154 -32.74 27.22 -41.14
CA ILE A 154 -33.85 27.69 -40.33
C ILE A 154 -33.31 28.83 -39.48
N ALA A 155 -33.65 30.08 -39.78
CA ALA A 155 -33.11 31.22 -39.04
C ALA A 155 -33.64 31.27 -37.60
N GLY A 156 -34.85 30.77 -37.36
CA GLY A 156 -35.46 30.62 -36.03
C GLY A 156 -35.26 29.24 -35.42
N SER A 157 -36.24 28.80 -34.62
CA SER A 157 -36.21 27.51 -33.91
C SER A 157 -36.88 26.38 -34.71
N LEU A 158 -36.37 25.15 -34.54
CA LEU A 158 -37.01 23.92 -34.99
C LEU A 158 -37.73 23.26 -33.80
N LEU A 159 -39.04 23.12 -33.89
CA LEU A 159 -39.88 22.55 -32.84
C LEU A 159 -40.47 21.22 -33.30
N ILE A 160 -39.93 20.12 -32.79
CA ILE A 160 -40.36 18.74 -33.02
C ILE A 160 -40.82 18.12 -31.70
N LYS A 161 -41.73 18.83 -31.02
CA LYS A 161 -42.16 18.56 -29.64
C LYS A 161 -43.64 18.18 -29.54
N GLY A 162 -44.08 17.72 -28.39
CA GLY A 162 -45.50 17.56 -28.09
C GLY A 162 -46.28 18.89 -28.21
N SER A 163 -47.49 18.82 -28.77
CA SER A 163 -48.46 19.90 -28.71
C SER A 163 -49.04 19.99 -27.30
N ILE A 164 -49.25 21.21 -26.83
CA ILE A 164 -49.74 21.51 -25.48
C ILE A 164 -51.08 22.22 -25.64
N ASP A 165 -52.09 21.76 -24.89
CA ASP A 165 -53.40 22.40 -24.86
C ASP A 165 -53.39 23.70 -24.02
N ALA A 166 -54.51 24.41 -24.03
CA ALA A 166 -54.67 25.65 -23.27
C ALA A 166 -54.55 25.47 -21.74
N THR A 167 -54.59 24.23 -21.24
CA THR A 167 -54.42 23.92 -19.81
C THR A 167 -52.97 23.64 -19.42
N GLY A 168 -52.05 23.62 -20.40
CA GLY A 168 -50.64 23.29 -20.19
C GLY A 168 -50.35 21.79 -20.21
N LYS A 169 -51.34 20.94 -20.55
CA LYS A 169 -51.17 19.49 -20.67
C LYS A 169 -50.80 19.13 -22.11
N VAL A 170 -49.98 18.10 -22.28
CA VAL A 170 -49.66 17.57 -23.62
C VAL A 170 -50.95 17.03 -24.25
N SER A 171 -51.42 17.68 -25.32
CA SER A 171 -52.59 17.25 -26.09
C SER A 171 -52.24 16.08 -27.01
N ARG A 172 -51.05 16.12 -27.61
CA ARG A 172 -50.54 15.12 -28.56
C ARG A 172 -49.02 15.15 -28.62
N GLY A 173 -48.36 14.00 -28.53
CA GLY A 173 -46.91 13.89 -28.73
C GLY A 173 -46.50 14.07 -30.19
N PHE A 174 -45.25 14.45 -30.44
CA PHE A 174 -44.67 14.34 -31.79
C PHE A 174 -44.18 12.90 -32.01
N VAL A 175 -44.47 12.31 -33.16
CA VAL A 175 -44.01 10.96 -33.51
C VAL A 175 -43.39 10.98 -34.91
N ALA A 176 -42.18 10.44 -35.05
CA ALA A 176 -41.54 10.20 -36.33
C ALA A 176 -41.26 8.70 -36.49
N ASP A 177 -41.96 8.04 -37.40
CA ASP A 177 -41.72 6.68 -37.86
C ASP A 177 -40.98 6.72 -39.20
N GLY A 178 -39.66 6.58 -39.08
CA GLY A 178 -38.64 6.82 -40.09
C GLY A 178 -37.54 7.73 -39.57
N THR A 179 -36.39 7.70 -40.24
CA THR A 179 -35.22 8.52 -39.90
C THR A 179 -35.55 10.01 -40.03
N VAL A 180 -35.13 10.81 -39.04
CA VAL A 180 -35.14 12.28 -39.11
C VAL A 180 -33.73 12.78 -39.41
N ARG A 181 -33.56 13.45 -40.54
CA ARG A 181 -32.27 13.95 -41.05
C ARG A 181 -32.19 15.47 -40.95
N LEU A 182 -31.17 15.94 -40.25
CA LEU A 182 -30.80 17.33 -40.02
C LEU A 182 -29.32 17.55 -40.37
N ASP A 183 -28.71 16.66 -41.14
CA ASP A 183 -27.28 16.71 -41.44
C ASP A 183 -26.92 17.96 -42.26
N GLY A 184 -25.93 18.71 -41.77
CA GLY A 184 -25.54 20.01 -42.31
C GLY A 184 -26.57 21.13 -42.13
N ALA A 185 -27.66 20.92 -41.38
CA ALA A 185 -28.67 21.94 -41.16
C ALA A 185 -28.14 23.09 -40.26
N SER A 186 -28.55 24.32 -40.56
CA SER A 186 -28.27 25.50 -39.75
C SER A 186 -29.55 26.01 -39.11
N ILE A 187 -29.68 25.86 -37.79
CA ILE A 187 -30.80 26.32 -36.97
C ILE A 187 -30.31 27.50 -36.13
N GLY A 188 -30.76 28.72 -36.42
CA GLY A 188 -30.33 29.93 -35.69
C GLY A 188 -30.83 29.97 -34.24
N GLY A 189 -31.99 29.37 -33.97
CA GLY A 189 -32.60 29.27 -32.64
C GLY A 189 -32.38 27.93 -31.95
N HIS A 190 -33.41 27.45 -31.24
CA HIS A 190 -33.36 26.22 -30.45
C HIS A 190 -33.89 25.02 -31.26
N LEU A 191 -33.40 23.83 -30.94
CA LEU A 191 -34.01 22.55 -31.34
C LEU A 191 -34.77 21.97 -30.15
N ALA A 192 -36.10 22.02 -30.20
CA ALA A 192 -36.94 21.49 -29.12
C ALA A 192 -37.61 20.18 -29.54
N ALA A 193 -37.27 19.10 -28.84
CA ALA A 193 -37.80 17.75 -29.00
C ALA A 193 -38.44 17.25 -27.69
N THR A 194 -39.13 18.12 -26.95
CA THR A 194 -39.79 17.73 -25.69
C THR A 194 -41.00 16.84 -25.98
N THR A 195 -41.15 15.70 -25.29
CA THR A 195 -42.30 14.78 -25.49
C THR A 195 -42.47 14.32 -26.95
N SER A 196 -41.38 13.81 -27.51
CA SER A 196 -41.31 13.29 -28.88
C SER A 196 -40.85 11.84 -28.91
N VAL A 197 -41.35 11.07 -29.87
CA VAL A 197 -40.96 9.68 -30.10
C VAL A 197 -40.39 9.54 -31.51
N PHE A 198 -39.14 9.09 -31.61
CA PHE A 198 -38.47 8.77 -32.87
C PHE A 198 -38.31 7.24 -32.98
N VAL A 199 -38.71 6.68 -34.12
CA VAL A 199 -38.67 5.25 -34.40
C VAL A 199 -38.08 5.07 -35.79
N ASN A 200 -37.13 4.15 -35.97
CA ASN A 200 -36.57 3.88 -37.30
C ASN A 200 -36.51 2.38 -37.64
N PRO A 201 -37.12 2.01 -38.78
CA PRO A 201 -38.54 1.75 -38.91
C PRO A 201 -38.92 0.40 -38.27
N ALA A 202 -40.05 0.38 -37.57
CA ALA A 202 -40.59 -0.76 -36.85
C ALA A 202 -42.11 -0.62 -36.81
N ASP A 203 -42.87 -1.66 -37.19
CA ASP A 203 -44.34 -1.62 -37.27
C ASP A 203 -44.96 -1.14 -35.94
N LEU A 204 -45.57 0.05 -35.97
CA LEU A 204 -46.21 0.70 -34.81
C LEU A 204 -47.34 -0.15 -34.19
N ASN A 205 -47.86 -1.16 -34.89
CA ASN A 205 -48.95 -2.01 -34.41
C ASN A 205 -48.51 -3.08 -33.40
N GLN A 206 -47.21 -3.31 -33.22
CA GLN A 206 -46.67 -4.24 -32.21
C GLN A 206 -45.64 -3.54 -31.33
N PHE A 207 -46.07 -2.96 -30.22
CA PHE A 207 -45.20 -2.57 -29.09
C PHE A 207 -44.60 -3.81 -28.37
N ARG A 208 -44.12 -4.83 -29.11
CA ARG A 208 -43.29 -5.94 -28.63
C ARG A 208 -41.99 -5.92 -29.42
N THR A 209 -40.91 -5.53 -28.75
CA THR A 209 -39.48 -5.73 -29.14
C THR A 209 -39.25 -5.78 -30.64
N VAL A 210 -39.26 -4.62 -31.30
CA VAL A 210 -38.97 -4.54 -32.72
C VAL A 210 -37.48 -4.31 -32.94
N GLU A 211 -36.93 -4.99 -33.95
CA GLU A 211 -35.55 -4.80 -34.41
C GLU A 211 -35.32 -3.33 -34.80
N SER A 212 -34.39 -2.65 -34.11
CA SER A 212 -34.09 -1.23 -34.36
C SER A 212 -33.21 -1.06 -35.62
N GLY A 213 -33.56 -0.10 -36.48
CA GLY A 213 -32.72 0.41 -37.58
C GLY A 213 -31.51 1.22 -37.08
N PRO A 214 -30.55 1.60 -37.96
CA PRO A 214 -29.29 2.21 -37.54
C PRO A 214 -29.48 3.57 -36.83
N CYS A 215 -30.09 4.60 -37.45
CA CYS A 215 -30.24 5.93 -36.82
C CYS A 215 -31.68 6.45 -36.82
N SER A 216 -32.22 6.86 -35.68
CA SER A 216 -33.56 7.46 -35.55
C SER A 216 -33.54 8.98 -35.77
N LEU A 217 -32.48 9.63 -35.29
CA LEU A 217 -32.24 11.07 -35.45
C LEU A 217 -30.78 11.29 -35.86
N TYR A 218 -30.57 12.01 -36.96
CA TYR A 218 -29.27 12.22 -37.60
C TYR A 218 -29.03 13.71 -37.81
N PHE A 219 -28.05 14.32 -37.13
CA PHE A 219 -27.74 15.75 -37.17
C PHE A 219 -26.23 16.03 -37.28
N ASP A 220 -25.51 15.18 -38.00
CA ASP A 220 -24.07 15.34 -38.25
C ASP A 220 -23.77 16.70 -38.89
N GLY A 221 -22.78 17.42 -38.34
CA GLY A 221 -22.35 18.74 -38.81
C GLY A 221 -23.38 19.87 -38.65
N ALA A 222 -24.53 19.62 -38.02
CA ALA A 222 -25.56 20.63 -37.81
C ALA A 222 -25.02 21.78 -36.94
N HIS A 223 -25.42 23.03 -37.25
CA HIS A 223 -25.19 24.19 -36.41
C HIS A 223 -26.50 24.62 -35.77
N ILE A 224 -26.56 24.59 -34.44
CA ILE A 224 -27.72 25.00 -33.66
C ILE A 224 -27.28 26.17 -32.79
N GLY A 225 -27.78 27.37 -33.06
CA GLY A 225 -27.36 28.60 -32.38
C GLY A 225 -27.78 28.65 -30.91
N GLY A 226 -28.92 28.03 -30.59
CA GLY A 226 -29.46 27.93 -29.23
C GLY A 226 -29.32 26.54 -28.61
N ASP A 227 -30.24 26.22 -27.71
CA ASP A 227 -30.28 24.97 -26.95
C ASP A 227 -30.88 23.81 -27.77
N VAL A 228 -30.40 22.60 -27.47
CA VAL A 228 -31.06 21.35 -27.87
C VAL A 228 -31.75 20.77 -26.64
N VAL A 229 -33.08 20.74 -26.66
CA VAL A 229 -33.90 20.33 -25.51
C VAL A 229 -34.72 19.09 -25.86
N ALA A 230 -34.31 17.94 -25.36
CA ALA A 230 -34.96 16.64 -25.54
C ALA A 230 -35.33 16.06 -24.16
N THR A 231 -36.34 16.66 -23.54
CA THR A 231 -36.79 16.35 -22.17
C THR A 231 -38.22 15.82 -22.15
N ASN A 232 -38.69 15.38 -20.97
CA ASN A 232 -40.09 15.00 -20.71
C ASN A 232 -40.64 13.95 -21.71
N ASN A 233 -40.30 12.67 -21.54
CA ASN A 233 -40.70 11.58 -22.44
C ASN A 233 -40.14 11.68 -23.87
N PHE A 234 -38.94 12.26 -24.05
CA PHE A 234 -38.21 12.03 -25.29
C PHE A 234 -37.82 10.54 -25.37
N ARG A 235 -38.22 9.86 -26.44
CA ARG A 235 -37.87 8.46 -26.69
C ARG A 235 -37.32 8.31 -28.11
N ALA A 236 -36.16 7.68 -28.24
CA ALA A 236 -35.57 7.35 -29.52
C ALA A 236 -35.29 5.85 -29.59
N TYR A 237 -35.81 5.19 -30.63
CA TYR A 237 -35.57 3.78 -30.94
C TYR A 237 -34.69 3.69 -32.19
N GLY A 238 -33.41 3.37 -31.98
CA GLY A 238 -32.31 3.51 -32.96
C GLY A 238 -31.36 4.67 -32.60
N GLU A 239 -30.15 4.68 -33.16
CA GLU A 239 -29.06 5.62 -32.83
C GLU A 239 -29.49 7.08 -32.99
N VAL A 240 -29.13 7.92 -32.01
CA VAL A 240 -29.17 9.38 -32.11
C VAL A 240 -27.74 9.85 -32.39
N ARG A 241 -27.49 10.46 -33.54
CA ARG A 241 -26.14 10.76 -34.03
C ARG A 241 -25.96 12.22 -34.42
N GLY A 242 -24.92 12.85 -33.88
CA GLY A 242 -24.57 14.25 -34.04
C GLY A 242 -23.06 14.48 -34.08
N VAL A 243 -22.36 13.79 -34.98
CA VAL A 243 -20.91 13.91 -35.14
C VAL A 243 -20.57 15.31 -35.64
N THR A 244 -19.58 15.97 -35.02
CA THR A 244 -19.16 17.35 -35.35
C THR A 244 -20.26 18.42 -35.29
N ALA A 245 -21.40 18.12 -34.67
CA ALA A 245 -22.47 19.09 -34.47
C ALA A 245 -22.01 20.23 -33.55
N LYS A 246 -22.43 21.46 -33.84
CA LYS A 246 -22.15 22.63 -33.01
C LYS A 246 -23.43 23.14 -32.36
N ILE A 247 -23.44 23.16 -31.04
CA ILE A 247 -24.56 23.62 -30.22
C ILE A 247 -24.09 24.87 -29.47
N GLY A 248 -24.61 26.02 -29.89
CA GLY A 248 -24.36 27.32 -29.28
C GLY A 248 -25.04 27.50 -27.92
N GLY A 249 -25.96 26.62 -27.52
CA GLY A 249 -26.59 26.61 -26.21
C GLY A 249 -26.22 25.38 -25.38
N LYS A 250 -27.19 24.93 -24.58
CA LYS A 250 -27.14 23.73 -23.73
C LYS A 250 -27.68 22.52 -24.48
N LEU A 251 -27.05 21.37 -24.31
CA LEU A 251 -27.64 20.08 -24.68
C LEU A 251 -28.31 19.48 -23.45
N ASN A 252 -29.63 19.37 -23.48
CA ASN A 252 -30.42 18.85 -22.36
C ASN A 252 -31.19 17.59 -22.76
N LEU A 253 -30.76 16.44 -22.21
CA LEU A 253 -31.34 15.11 -22.35
C LEU A 253 -31.95 14.60 -21.03
N SER A 254 -32.31 15.49 -20.09
CA SER A 254 -32.90 15.10 -18.80
C SER A 254 -34.08 14.14 -18.96
N GLY A 255 -33.98 12.94 -18.38
CA GLY A 255 -35.02 11.91 -18.45
C GLY A 255 -35.32 11.36 -19.85
N ALA A 256 -34.44 11.58 -20.83
CA ALA A 256 -34.57 11.00 -22.17
C ALA A 256 -34.27 9.50 -22.16
N GLN A 257 -34.92 8.76 -23.07
CA GLN A 257 -34.67 7.32 -23.27
C GLN A 257 -34.21 7.07 -24.69
N ILE A 258 -32.99 6.57 -24.86
CA ILE A 258 -32.41 6.25 -26.16
C ILE A 258 -32.07 4.76 -26.18
N ILE A 259 -32.78 4.00 -26.99
CA ILE A 259 -32.71 2.53 -26.98
C ILE A 259 -32.31 2.09 -28.38
N ASN A 260 -31.13 1.50 -28.52
CA ASN A 260 -30.70 0.84 -29.73
C ASN A 260 -30.35 -0.62 -29.42
N THR A 261 -31.32 -1.51 -29.56
CA THR A 261 -31.17 -2.94 -29.34
C THR A 261 -31.56 -3.74 -30.58
N ARG A 262 -30.76 -4.76 -30.91
CA ARG A 262 -31.14 -5.83 -31.85
C ARG A 262 -31.06 -7.19 -31.15
N ARG A 263 -31.82 -8.16 -31.65
CA ARG A 263 -31.65 -9.56 -31.25
C ARG A 263 -30.25 -10.03 -31.63
N GLU A 264 -29.57 -10.60 -30.64
CA GLU A 264 -28.50 -11.61 -30.72
C GLU A 264 -27.77 -11.70 -32.07
N LEU A 265 -26.51 -11.21 -32.13
CA LEU A 265 -25.39 -11.64 -33.00
C LEU A 265 -24.51 -10.52 -33.63
N GLU A 266 -24.82 -9.23 -33.48
CA GLU A 266 -23.97 -8.14 -34.02
C GLU A 266 -23.33 -7.27 -32.90
N PRO A 267 -22.00 -7.03 -32.91
CA PRO A 267 -21.34 -6.07 -32.03
C PRO A 267 -21.41 -4.61 -32.50
N GLY A 268 -21.46 -3.67 -31.54
CA GLY A 268 -21.23 -2.24 -31.80
C GLY A 268 -22.44 -1.35 -32.10
N LEU A 269 -23.60 -1.54 -31.45
CA LEU A 269 -24.74 -0.62 -31.62
C LEU A 269 -24.65 0.58 -30.68
N ALA A 270 -24.38 1.75 -31.25
CA ALA A 270 -24.39 3.02 -30.52
C ALA A 270 -25.84 3.50 -30.28
N ALA A 271 -26.16 3.86 -29.04
CA ALA A 271 -27.40 4.55 -28.70
C ALA A 271 -27.29 6.04 -29.01
N LEU A 272 -26.18 6.67 -28.59
CA LEU A 272 -25.94 8.10 -28.74
C LEU A 272 -24.50 8.33 -29.18
N THR A 273 -24.31 9.00 -30.32
CA THR A 273 -22.99 9.33 -30.85
C THR A 273 -22.85 10.85 -31.03
N LEU A 274 -21.96 11.47 -30.26
CA LEU A 274 -21.66 12.90 -30.22
C LEU A 274 -20.16 13.18 -30.45
N ASN A 275 -19.49 12.33 -31.21
CA ASN A 275 -18.05 12.43 -31.44
C ASN A 275 -17.69 13.78 -32.06
N HIS A 276 -16.72 14.46 -31.46
CA HIS A 276 -16.25 15.79 -31.84
C HIS A 276 -17.34 16.88 -31.89
N ALA A 277 -18.48 16.68 -31.21
CA ALA A 277 -19.47 17.72 -31.04
C ALA A 277 -18.90 18.86 -30.17
N ASP A 278 -19.35 20.09 -30.44
CA ASP A 278 -18.95 21.30 -29.73
C ASP A 278 -20.18 21.91 -29.07
N ILE A 279 -20.27 21.79 -27.74
CA ILE A 279 -21.35 22.32 -26.91
C ILE A 279 -20.80 23.51 -26.16
N ARG A 280 -21.29 24.72 -26.46
CA ARG A 280 -20.74 25.96 -25.90
C ARG A 280 -20.98 26.07 -24.39
N THR A 281 -22.08 25.50 -23.88
CA THR A 281 -22.44 25.56 -22.46
C THR A 281 -22.46 24.16 -21.85
N ASP A 282 -23.56 23.74 -21.23
CA ASP A 282 -23.64 22.49 -20.49
C ASP A 282 -24.15 21.33 -21.37
N PHE A 283 -23.69 20.13 -21.04
CA PHE A 283 -24.32 18.89 -21.44
C PHE A 283 -24.95 18.24 -20.20
N VAL A 284 -26.28 18.16 -20.16
CA VAL A 284 -27.02 17.60 -19.04
C VAL A 284 -27.85 16.42 -19.49
N ALA A 285 -27.61 15.27 -18.88
CA ALA A 285 -28.35 14.03 -19.02
C ALA A 285 -28.63 13.43 -17.63
N ASP A 286 -29.26 14.24 -16.77
CA ASP A 286 -29.65 13.90 -15.40
C ASP A 286 -31.06 13.28 -15.33
N LYS A 287 -31.56 13.05 -14.11
CA LYS A 287 -32.97 12.73 -13.82
C LYS A 287 -33.50 11.49 -14.56
N GLY A 288 -32.72 10.41 -14.55
CA GLY A 288 -33.12 9.12 -15.13
C GLY A 288 -33.01 9.07 -16.65
N PHE A 289 -32.00 9.75 -17.22
CA PHE A 289 -31.55 9.48 -18.58
C PHE A 289 -31.19 8.00 -18.74
N VAL A 290 -31.72 7.34 -19.76
CA VAL A 290 -31.48 5.92 -20.02
C VAL A 290 -30.95 5.75 -21.44
N ALA A 291 -29.79 5.13 -21.56
CA ALA A 291 -29.23 4.72 -22.85
C ALA A 291 -29.01 3.21 -22.87
N VAL A 292 -29.54 2.51 -23.87
CA VAL A 292 -29.27 1.09 -24.09
C VAL A 292 -28.56 0.93 -25.43
N GLY A 293 -27.28 0.56 -25.37
CA GLY A 293 -26.30 0.67 -26.46
C GLY A 293 -25.10 1.53 -26.04
N GLU A 294 -24.08 1.62 -26.88
CA GLU A 294 -22.88 2.44 -26.62
C GLU A 294 -23.21 3.93 -26.66
N VAL A 295 -22.76 4.70 -25.67
CA VAL A 295 -22.76 6.16 -25.71
C VAL A 295 -21.36 6.65 -26.03
N SER A 296 -21.16 7.19 -27.24
CA SER A 296 -19.86 7.63 -27.74
C SER A 296 -19.82 9.16 -27.83
N ALA A 297 -18.89 9.79 -27.12
CA ALA A 297 -18.65 11.22 -27.14
C ALA A 297 -17.14 11.51 -27.20
N VAL A 298 -16.44 10.77 -28.07
CA VAL A 298 -15.00 10.89 -28.29
C VAL A 298 -14.66 12.30 -28.77
N GLY A 299 -13.72 12.95 -28.09
CA GLY A 299 -13.25 14.28 -28.46
C GLY A 299 -14.33 15.38 -28.39
N ILE A 300 -15.42 15.14 -27.65
CA ILE A 300 -16.46 16.15 -27.41
C ILE A 300 -15.86 17.35 -26.68
N LYS A 301 -16.34 18.56 -26.99
CA LYS A 301 -16.00 19.79 -26.27
C LYS A 301 -17.24 20.31 -25.58
N VAL A 302 -17.14 20.52 -24.27
CA VAL A 302 -18.20 21.12 -23.45
C VAL A 302 -17.62 22.34 -22.75
N GLY A 303 -18.13 23.52 -23.11
CA GLY A 303 -17.67 24.80 -22.53
C GLY A 303 -18.16 25.05 -21.11
N GLY A 304 -19.12 24.26 -20.62
CA GLY A 304 -19.65 24.27 -19.26
C GLY A 304 -19.45 22.92 -18.55
N ARG A 305 -20.49 22.48 -17.82
CA ARG A 305 -20.50 21.21 -17.06
C ARG A 305 -21.05 20.05 -17.89
N LEU A 306 -20.52 18.85 -17.64
CA LEU A 306 -21.15 17.58 -18.02
C LEU A 306 -21.83 16.96 -16.79
N ASP A 307 -23.15 16.78 -16.84
CA ASP A 307 -23.93 16.18 -15.75
C ASP A 307 -24.63 14.91 -16.24
N LEU A 308 -24.22 13.77 -15.69
CA LEU A 308 -24.76 12.42 -15.93
C LEU A 308 -25.35 11.83 -14.63
N THR A 309 -25.69 12.67 -13.64
CA THR A 309 -26.16 12.21 -12.33
C THR A 309 -27.47 11.45 -12.45
N GLY A 310 -27.47 10.18 -12.02
CA GLY A 310 -28.64 9.30 -12.11
C GLY A 310 -28.92 8.77 -13.51
N ALA A 311 -27.97 8.89 -14.45
CA ALA A 311 -28.04 8.23 -15.75
C ALA A 311 -27.86 6.71 -15.63
N ASP A 312 -28.54 5.95 -16.48
CA ASP A 312 -28.47 4.49 -16.57
C ASP A 312 -28.03 4.09 -17.98
N LEU A 313 -26.76 3.70 -18.11
CA LEU A 313 -26.12 3.37 -19.40
C LEU A 313 -25.85 1.87 -19.46
N ARG A 314 -26.50 1.19 -20.40
CA ARG A 314 -26.47 -0.27 -20.47
C ARG A 314 -25.94 -0.73 -21.82
N ASN A 315 -24.79 -1.40 -21.79
CA ASN A 315 -24.25 -2.14 -22.92
C ASN A 315 -23.78 -3.53 -22.44
N PRO A 316 -24.70 -4.41 -21.99
CA PRO A 316 -24.34 -5.68 -21.39
C PRO A 316 -23.64 -6.59 -22.40
N SER A 317 -22.54 -7.21 -21.97
CA SER A 317 -21.75 -8.16 -22.77
C SER A 317 -22.61 -9.35 -23.20
N THR A 318 -22.59 -9.69 -24.49
CA THR A 318 -23.00 -11.04 -24.93
C THR A 318 -21.83 -11.99 -24.69
N VAL A 319 -22.13 -13.29 -24.51
CA VAL A 319 -21.24 -14.35 -24.00
C VAL A 319 -19.85 -14.45 -24.69
N ASN A 320 -19.62 -13.79 -25.83
CA ASN A 320 -18.38 -13.88 -26.62
C ASN A 320 -17.67 -12.53 -26.90
N ASP A 321 -18.17 -11.39 -26.41
CA ASP A 321 -17.60 -10.07 -26.71
C ASP A 321 -17.25 -9.32 -25.42
N HIS A 322 -15.96 -9.31 -25.10
CA HIS A 322 -15.43 -8.77 -23.83
C HIS A 322 -15.15 -7.26 -23.91
N ARG A 323 -15.24 -6.62 -25.09
CA ARG A 323 -14.82 -5.21 -25.34
C ARG A 323 -16.00 -4.30 -25.66
N ARG A 324 -16.99 -4.21 -24.78
CA ARG A 324 -18.12 -3.27 -24.95
C ARG A 324 -18.10 -2.16 -23.91
N TYR A 325 -18.04 -0.93 -24.39
CA TYR A 325 -18.13 0.27 -23.58
C TYR A 325 -19.58 0.73 -23.47
N ALA A 326 -20.04 1.01 -22.25
CA ALA A 326 -21.31 1.70 -22.03
C ALA A 326 -21.16 3.20 -22.35
N LEU A 327 -20.00 3.79 -22.04
CA LEU A 327 -19.69 5.20 -22.24
C LEU A 327 -18.24 5.39 -22.69
N ILE A 328 -18.04 6.17 -23.75
CA ILE A 328 -16.72 6.56 -24.27
C ILE A 328 -16.61 8.08 -24.29
N LEU A 329 -15.70 8.61 -23.48
CA LEU A 329 -15.35 10.03 -23.32
C LEU A 329 -13.87 10.27 -23.65
N ASP A 330 -13.26 9.41 -24.46
CA ASP A 330 -11.85 9.51 -24.81
C ASP A 330 -11.54 10.87 -25.45
N ASN A 331 -10.50 11.53 -24.96
CA ASN A 331 -10.08 12.88 -25.38
C ASN A 331 -11.17 13.96 -25.25
N ALA A 332 -12.22 13.72 -24.45
CA ALA A 332 -13.24 14.72 -24.15
C ALA A 332 -12.59 15.92 -23.44
N ARG A 333 -13.08 17.14 -23.74
CA ARG A 333 -12.61 18.38 -23.13
C ARG A 333 -13.79 19.09 -22.47
N ILE A 334 -13.77 19.13 -21.15
CA ILE A 334 -14.84 19.69 -20.34
C ILE A 334 -14.24 20.85 -19.56
N ALA A 335 -14.73 22.06 -19.82
CA ALA A 335 -14.10 23.26 -19.31
C ALA A 335 -14.31 23.45 -17.80
N LEU A 336 -15.42 22.95 -17.26
CA LEU A 336 -15.76 23.01 -15.84
C LEU A 336 -15.80 21.59 -15.25
N ASP A 337 -16.87 21.24 -14.54
CA ASP A 337 -16.97 19.99 -13.79
C ASP A 337 -17.63 18.86 -14.58
N VAL A 338 -17.40 17.63 -14.12
CA VAL A 338 -18.09 16.41 -14.55
C VAL A 338 -18.78 15.78 -13.33
N ALA A 339 -20.10 15.70 -13.34
CA ALA A 339 -20.87 14.93 -12.38
C ALA A 339 -21.28 13.59 -13.00
N ALA A 340 -20.56 12.52 -12.65
CA ALA A 340 -20.65 11.19 -13.22
C ALA A 340 -21.19 10.16 -12.20
N GLY A 341 -22.24 10.52 -11.45
CA GLY A 341 -23.03 9.59 -10.62
C GLY A 341 -23.90 8.65 -11.47
N VAL A 342 -23.24 7.90 -12.36
CA VAL A 342 -23.86 7.07 -13.40
C VAL A 342 -23.96 5.61 -12.95
N ARG A 343 -25.03 4.92 -13.36
CA ARG A 343 -25.13 3.47 -13.30
C ARG A 343 -24.75 2.88 -14.65
N THR A 344 -23.73 2.03 -14.70
CA THR A 344 -23.32 1.39 -15.96
C THR A 344 -23.35 -0.13 -15.88
N THR A 345 -23.77 -0.77 -16.98
CA THR A 345 -23.45 -2.17 -17.26
C THR A 345 -22.58 -2.23 -18.52
N GLY A 346 -21.28 -2.49 -18.36
CA GLY A 346 -20.25 -2.32 -19.38
C GLY A 346 -19.19 -1.29 -18.98
N ALA A 347 -18.05 -1.28 -19.69
CA ALA A 347 -16.91 -0.44 -19.35
C ALA A 347 -17.14 1.05 -19.65
N VAL A 348 -16.50 1.94 -18.88
CA VAL A 348 -16.44 3.37 -19.15
C VAL A 348 -15.00 3.74 -19.51
N SER A 349 -14.79 4.28 -20.71
CA SER A 349 -13.49 4.80 -21.13
C SER A 349 -13.52 6.32 -21.18
N ALA A 350 -12.55 6.96 -20.54
CA ALA A 350 -12.33 8.40 -20.53
C ALA A 350 -10.81 8.68 -20.66
N THR A 351 -10.16 7.95 -21.57
CA THR A 351 -8.71 8.01 -21.79
C THR A 351 -8.33 9.37 -22.36
N GLY A 352 -7.35 10.05 -21.76
CA GLY A 352 -6.91 11.38 -22.19
C GLY A 352 -7.97 12.47 -22.04
N MET A 353 -9.03 12.24 -21.24
CA MET A 353 -10.04 13.25 -20.95
C MET A 353 -9.42 14.41 -20.16
N THR A 354 -9.83 15.64 -20.48
CA THR A 354 -9.42 16.86 -19.76
C THR A 354 -10.64 17.49 -19.08
N VAL A 355 -10.54 17.73 -17.77
CA VAL A 355 -11.56 18.37 -16.95
C VAL A 355 -10.94 19.61 -16.30
N GLY A 356 -11.47 20.79 -16.61
CA GLY A 356 -10.98 22.06 -16.07
C GLY A 356 -11.38 22.31 -14.61
N GLY A 357 -12.42 21.64 -14.13
CA GLY A 357 -12.87 21.63 -12.74
C GLY A 357 -12.71 20.25 -12.09
N GLN A 358 -13.77 19.81 -11.42
CA GLN A 358 -13.80 18.58 -10.61
C GLN A 358 -14.44 17.40 -11.34
N LEU A 359 -14.01 16.17 -11.05
CA LEU A 359 -14.65 14.93 -11.49
C LEU A 359 -15.31 14.23 -10.30
N THR A 360 -16.63 14.24 -10.26
CA THR A 360 -17.42 13.60 -9.19
C THR A 360 -18.00 12.27 -9.68
N LEU A 361 -17.54 11.18 -9.09
CA LEU A 361 -18.04 9.79 -9.22
C LEU A 361 -18.97 9.39 -8.05
N SER A 362 -19.33 10.33 -7.16
CA SER A 362 -20.30 10.09 -6.10
C SER A 362 -21.64 9.63 -6.67
N GLY A 363 -22.18 8.54 -6.12
CA GLY A 363 -23.40 7.88 -6.59
C GLY A 363 -23.19 6.93 -7.77
N ALA A 364 -21.97 6.81 -8.31
CA ALA A 364 -21.71 5.92 -9.43
C ALA A 364 -21.73 4.45 -9.03
N VAL A 365 -22.37 3.63 -9.85
CA VAL A 365 -22.42 2.17 -9.73
C VAL A 365 -21.98 1.59 -11.06
N LEU A 366 -20.74 1.15 -11.13
CA LEU A 366 -20.11 0.69 -12.36
C LEU A 366 -19.96 -0.83 -12.31
N ASP A 367 -20.59 -1.53 -13.25
CA ASP A 367 -20.58 -2.99 -13.29
C ASP A 367 -20.04 -3.48 -14.64
N ASN A 368 -18.85 -4.07 -14.62
CA ASN A 368 -18.31 -4.83 -15.74
C ASN A 368 -17.59 -6.07 -15.21
N PRO A 369 -18.25 -7.24 -15.16
CA PRO A 369 -17.65 -8.46 -14.61
C PRO A 369 -16.56 -9.07 -15.52
N ASN A 370 -16.31 -8.49 -16.69
CA ASN A 370 -15.28 -8.94 -17.63
C ASN A 370 -13.89 -8.35 -17.28
N THR A 371 -12.83 -8.99 -17.79
CA THR A 371 -11.42 -8.69 -17.49
C THR A 371 -10.87 -7.34 -17.98
N LEU A 372 -11.64 -6.56 -18.75
CA LEU A 372 -11.22 -5.27 -19.26
C LEU A 372 -11.83 -4.21 -18.35
N GLY A 373 -11.00 -3.47 -17.59
CA GLY A 373 -11.42 -2.59 -16.50
C GLY A 373 -12.74 -1.83 -16.67
N VAL A 374 -13.45 -1.67 -15.55
CA VAL A 374 -14.79 -1.06 -15.50
C VAL A 374 -14.76 0.46 -15.71
N LEU A 375 -13.68 1.13 -15.30
CA LEU A 375 -13.45 2.55 -15.51
C LEU A 375 -12.00 2.78 -15.93
N ILE A 376 -11.78 3.42 -17.09
CA ILE A 376 -10.46 3.72 -17.64
C ILE A 376 -10.28 5.24 -17.74
N LEU A 377 -9.38 5.79 -16.95
CA LEU A 377 -9.02 7.21 -16.84
C LEU A 377 -7.56 7.46 -17.23
N ASP A 378 -6.99 6.60 -18.08
CA ASP A 378 -5.58 6.65 -18.41
C ASP A 378 -5.19 7.97 -19.07
N GLY A 379 -4.17 8.63 -18.53
CA GLY A 379 -3.69 9.92 -19.01
C GLY A 379 -4.72 11.04 -18.92
N ALA A 380 -5.81 10.87 -18.15
CA ALA A 380 -6.76 11.95 -17.92
C ALA A 380 -6.13 13.07 -17.08
N GLU A 381 -6.50 14.32 -17.38
CA GLU A 381 -6.06 15.51 -16.65
C GLU A 381 -7.26 16.17 -15.99
N ILE A 382 -7.28 16.16 -14.66
CA ILE A 382 -8.33 16.75 -13.83
C ILE A 382 -7.68 17.90 -13.08
N CYS A 383 -8.03 19.14 -13.41
CA CYS A 383 -7.40 20.32 -12.81
C CYS A 383 -7.79 20.50 -11.34
N GLY A 384 -9.02 20.11 -10.97
CA GLY A 384 -9.53 20.11 -9.61
C GLY A 384 -9.38 18.76 -8.90
N ASP A 385 -10.40 18.42 -8.12
CA ASP A 385 -10.47 17.21 -7.30
C ASP A 385 -11.18 16.06 -8.04
N LEU A 386 -10.86 14.82 -7.67
CA LEU A 386 -11.63 13.63 -8.04
C LEU A 386 -12.34 13.11 -6.78
N TRP A 387 -13.67 13.21 -6.75
CA TRP A 387 -14.50 12.72 -5.64
C TRP A 387 -15.22 11.43 -5.98
N ALA A 388 -15.03 10.41 -5.16
CA ALA A 388 -15.74 9.13 -5.20
C ALA A 388 -16.37 8.79 -3.83
N SER A 389 -16.40 9.75 -2.90
CA SER A 389 -16.97 9.61 -1.56
C SER A 389 -18.46 9.92 -1.52
N GLU A 390 -19.07 9.84 -0.32
CA GLU A 390 -20.40 10.38 -0.08
C GLU A 390 -20.44 11.89 -0.41
N ASP A 391 -21.49 12.31 -1.11
CA ASP A 391 -21.73 13.71 -1.50
C ASP A 391 -23.24 13.98 -1.64
N HIS A 392 -23.64 15.14 -2.15
CA HIS A 392 -25.01 15.49 -2.48
C HIS A 392 -25.14 15.89 -3.95
N ASP A 393 -26.25 15.51 -4.59
CA ASP A 393 -26.57 16.01 -5.92
C ASP A 393 -27.00 17.50 -5.90
N HIS A 394 -27.22 18.10 -7.07
CA HIS A 394 -27.68 19.49 -7.18
C HIS A 394 -29.05 19.76 -6.55
N ALA A 395 -29.84 18.72 -6.27
CA ALA A 395 -31.12 18.81 -5.57
C ALA A 395 -30.98 18.60 -4.05
N GLY A 396 -29.77 18.37 -3.54
CA GLY A 396 -29.48 18.11 -2.14
C GLY A 396 -29.77 16.68 -1.69
N ASN A 397 -29.97 15.74 -2.62
CA ASN A 397 -30.12 14.32 -2.28
C ASN A 397 -28.76 13.70 -2.02
N LYS A 398 -28.68 12.88 -0.95
CA LYS A 398 -27.46 12.15 -0.58
C LYS A 398 -27.08 11.13 -1.65
N LEU A 399 -25.84 11.19 -2.12
CA LEU A 399 -25.21 10.24 -3.04
C LEU A 399 -24.30 9.29 -2.23
N ALA A 400 -24.39 8.00 -2.52
CA ALA A 400 -23.50 7.01 -1.91
C ALA A 400 -22.07 7.11 -2.47
N PRO A 401 -21.04 6.60 -1.78
CA PRO A 401 -19.71 6.43 -2.37
C PRO A 401 -19.73 5.53 -3.62
N LEU A 402 -18.67 5.63 -4.42
CA LEU A 402 -18.47 4.81 -5.63
C LEU A 402 -18.53 3.32 -5.31
N ARG A 403 -19.26 2.57 -6.13
CA ARG A 403 -19.26 1.10 -6.15
C ARG A 403 -18.84 0.63 -7.54
N ALA A 404 -17.78 -0.17 -7.62
CA ALA A 404 -17.25 -0.67 -8.88
C ALA A 404 -16.99 -2.18 -8.83
N THR A 405 -17.49 -2.92 -9.82
CA THR A 405 -17.16 -4.33 -10.07
C THR A 405 -16.33 -4.41 -11.34
N GLY A 406 -15.05 -4.80 -11.20
CA GLY A 406 -14.02 -4.74 -12.23
C GLY A 406 -12.89 -3.74 -11.89
N GLU A 407 -11.81 -3.74 -12.67
CA GLU A 407 -10.65 -2.85 -12.43
C GLU A 407 -10.99 -1.37 -12.69
N VAL A 408 -10.69 -0.49 -11.73
CA VAL A 408 -10.64 0.97 -11.95
C VAL A 408 -9.20 1.36 -12.31
N ARG A 409 -8.96 1.71 -13.57
CA ARG A 409 -7.63 2.00 -14.10
C ARG A 409 -7.47 3.49 -14.37
N ALA A 410 -6.45 4.12 -13.78
CA ALA A 410 -6.11 5.52 -14.00
C ALA A 410 -4.58 5.68 -14.09
N LEU A 411 -3.99 5.03 -15.09
CA LEU A 411 -2.54 5.09 -15.34
C LEU A 411 -2.14 6.51 -15.76
N ARG A 412 -1.08 7.06 -15.16
CA ARG A 412 -0.55 8.40 -15.48
C ARG A 412 -1.62 9.50 -15.43
N VAL A 413 -2.68 9.32 -14.62
CA VAL A 413 -3.68 10.36 -14.39
C VAL A 413 -3.03 11.53 -13.64
N SER A 414 -3.40 12.75 -13.99
CA SER A 414 -2.97 13.96 -13.29
C SER A 414 -4.18 14.61 -12.63
N ILE A 415 -4.17 14.69 -11.30
CA ILE A 415 -5.21 15.33 -10.49
C ILE A 415 -4.55 16.52 -9.79
N GLY A 416 -4.95 17.74 -10.12
CA GLY A 416 -4.39 18.96 -9.55
C GLY A 416 -4.75 19.18 -8.08
N GLY A 417 -5.92 18.68 -7.67
CA GLY A 417 -6.44 18.74 -6.31
C GLY A 417 -6.27 17.43 -5.53
N ASP A 418 -7.31 17.08 -4.78
CA ASP A 418 -7.41 15.89 -3.94
C ASP A 418 -8.01 14.69 -4.72
N LEU A 419 -7.55 13.48 -4.40
CA LEU A 419 -8.22 12.23 -4.80
C LEU A 419 -8.95 11.66 -3.58
N ASN A 420 -10.28 11.70 -3.59
CA ASN A 420 -11.11 11.25 -2.48
C ASN A 420 -11.87 9.96 -2.83
N LEU A 421 -11.43 8.85 -2.26
CA LEU A 421 -11.97 7.49 -2.32
C LEU A 421 -12.64 7.07 -0.99
N GLU A 422 -12.97 8.00 -0.09
CA GLU A 422 -13.54 7.64 1.22
C GLU A 422 -14.82 6.80 1.11
N GLY A 423 -14.79 5.61 1.71
CA GLY A 423 -15.92 4.68 1.72
C GLY A 423 -16.25 4.06 0.36
N ALA A 424 -15.44 4.29 -0.68
CA ALA A 424 -15.63 3.63 -1.97
C ALA A 424 -15.36 2.12 -1.86
N GLU A 425 -16.09 1.34 -2.65
CA GLU A 425 -15.99 -0.12 -2.70
C GLU A 425 -15.64 -0.58 -4.12
N ILE A 426 -14.51 -1.25 -4.28
CA ILE A 426 -14.04 -1.75 -5.58
C ILE A 426 -13.72 -3.24 -5.48
N VAL A 427 -14.30 -4.03 -6.38
CA VAL A 427 -14.20 -5.50 -6.36
C VAL A 427 -13.71 -6.01 -7.71
N ASN A 428 -12.51 -6.57 -7.71
CA ASN A 428 -11.92 -7.33 -8.82
C ASN A 428 -10.99 -8.45 -8.27
N PRO A 429 -11.56 -9.55 -7.75
CA PRO A 429 -10.80 -10.55 -6.97
C PRO A 429 -9.72 -11.29 -7.78
N GLU A 430 -9.93 -11.46 -9.08
CA GLU A 430 -9.01 -12.17 -9.99
C GLU A 430 -7.85 -11.28 -10.49
N GLY A 431 -7.83 -9.99 -10.15
CA GLY A 431 -6.87 -9.03 -10.70
C GLY A 431 -6.64 -7.80 -9.83
N ASP A 432 -6.37 -6.68 -10.48
CA ASP A 432 -6.18 -5.39 -9.83
C ASP A 432 -7.54 -4.72 -9.62
N ALA A 433 -7.88 -4.36 -8.38
CA ALA A 433 -9.08 -3.58 -8.08
C ALA A 433 -8.92 -2.14 -8.57
N ILE A 434 -7.77 -1.53 -8.27
CA ILE A 434 -7.45 -0.17 -8.71
C ILE A 434 -5.99 -0.07 -9.13
N THR A 435 -5.75 0.62 -10.26
CA THR A 435 -4.43 0.85 -10.83
C THR A 435 -4.18 2.35 -10.99
N LEU A 436 -3.19 2.90 -10.27
CA LEU A 436 -2.81 4.31 -10.21
C LEU A 436 -1.33 4.53 -10.57
N ASP A 437 -0.74 3.67 -11.40
CA ASP A 437 0.70 3.76 -11.67
C ASP A 437 1.07 5.10 -12.32
N ASN A 438 2.13 5.69 -11.79
CA ASN A 438 2.66 6.99 -12.21
C ASN A 438 1.62 8.12 -12.15
N ALA A 439 0.53 7.95 -11.41
CA ALA A 439 -0.44 9.01 -11.18
C ALA A 439 0.23 10.19 -10.43
N GLN A 440 -0.17 11.41 -10.76
CA GLN A 440 0.27 12.64 -10.11
C GLN A 440 -0.92 13.25 -9.37
N ILE A 441 -0.87 13.29 -8.04
CA ILE A 441 -1.89 13.89 -7.19
C ILE A 441 -1.28 15.15 -6.55
N GLY A 442 -1.80 16.32 -6.87
CA GLY A 442 -1.25 17.61 -6.42
C GLY A 442 -1.36 17.82 -4.91
N ARG A 443 -2.39 17.26 -4.28
CA ARG A 443 -2.67 17.44 -2.85
C ARG A 443 -2.74 16.12 -2.10
N HIS A 444 -3.89 15.76 -1.53
CA HIS A 444 -4.06 14.61 -0.65
C HIS A 444 -4.76 13.46 -1.37
N VAL A 445 -4.51 12.24 -0.88
CA VAL A 445 -5.34 11.07 -1.21
C VAL A 445 -6.11 10.68 0.05
N PHE A 446 -7.44 10.77 0.00
CA PHE A 446 -8.33 10.35 1.09
C PHE A 446 -8.97 9.02 0.75
N ALA A 447 -8.57 7.94 1.41
CA ALA A 447 -9.11 6.59 1.23
C ALA A 447 -9.52 5.98 2.58
N SER A 448 -9.98 6.81 3.51
CA SER A 448 -10.46 6.33 4.81
C SER A 448 -11.75 5.52 4.67
N GLY A 449 -11.77 4.32 5.25
CA GLY A 449 -12.87 3.35 5.06
C GLY A 449 -13.00 2.77 3.65
N PHE A 450 -12.03 3.00 2.76
CA PHE A 450 -12.00 2.42 1.42
C PHE A 450 -11.92 0.89 1.49
N THR A 451 -12.69 0.19 0.64
CA THR A 451 -12.66 -1.27 0.56
C THR A 451 -12.26 -1.72 -0.84
N ALA A 452 -11.22 -2.55 -0.93
CA ALA A 452 -10.78 -3.16 -2.17
C ALA A 452 -10.64 -4.68 -2.01
N ASN A 453 -11.31 -5.43 -2.89
CA ASN A 453 -11.08 -6.87 -3.06
C ASN A 453 -10.40 -7.11 -4.41
N GLY A 454 -9.09 -7.35 -4.40
CA GLY A 454 -8.18 -7.29 -5.54
C GLY A 454 -6.95 -6.45 -5.20
N THR A 455 -5.92 -6.44 -6.06
CA THR A 455 -4.72 -5.64 -5.81
C THR A 455 -5.03 -4.13 -5.87
N VAL A 456 -4.54 -3.35 -4.90
CA VAL A 456 -4.41 -1.90 -5.03
C VAL A 456 -3.00 -1.59 -5.54
N ARG A 457 -2.86 -1.14 -6.78
CA ARG A 457 -1.56 -0.94 -7.44
C ARG A 457 -1.32 0.53 -7.75
N ALA A 458 -0.25 1.10 -7.21
CA ALA A 458 0.08 2.52 -7.38
C ALA A 458 1.61 2.69 -7.50
N LEU A 459 2.21 2.04 -8.50
CA LEU A 459 3.65 2.05 -8.72
C LEU A 459 4.12 3.42 -9.21
N GLY A 460 5.12 4.02 -8.58
CA GLY A 460 5.63 5.33 -8.96
C GLY A 460 4.62 6.49 -8.80
N ILE A 461 3.55 6.30 -8.01
CA ILE A 461 2.59 7.37 -7.72
C ILE A 461 3.29 8.53 -6.99
N ASN A 462 2.94 9.75 -7.33
CA ASN A 462 3.40 10.96 -6.65
C ASN A 462 2.23 11.68 -6.00
N ILE A 463 2.27 11.83 -4.68
CA ILE A 463 1.27 12.52 -3.87
C ILE A 463 1.95 13.73 -3.25
N GLY A 464 1.50 14.94 -3.60
CA GLY A 464 2.10 16.20 -3.14
C GLY A 464 2.03 16.38 -1.62
N HIS A 465 1.01 15.83 -0.97
CA HIS A 465 0.81 15.89 0.48
C HIS A 465 0.63 14.49 1.11
N SER A 466 -0.43 14.28 1.89
CA SER A 466 -0.62 13.09 2.71
C SER A 466 -1.53 12.05 2.05
N LEU A 467 -1.29 10.78 2.38
CA LEU A 467 -2.13 9.63 2.01
C LEU A 467 -2.87 9.14 3.28
N TYR A 468 -4.19 9.10 3.23
CA TYR A 468 -5.04 8.64 4.33
C TYR A 468 -5.71 7.31 3.95
N LEU A 469 -5.40 6.25 4.68
CA LEU A 469 -5.92 4.88 4.56
C LEU A 469 -6.57 4.42 5.88
N ASP A 470 -6.93 5.35 6.75
CA ASP A 470 -7.45 5.03 8.09
C ASP A 470 -8.76 4.23 7.99
N GLY A 471 -8.79 3.06 8.62
CA GLY A 471 -9.94 2.15 8.52
C GLY A 471 -10.17 1.53 7.15
N ALA A 472 -9.23 1.67 6.19
CA ALA A 472 -9.34 1.00 4.89
C ALA A 472 -9.18 -0.51 5.03
N GLN A 473 -9.89 -1.27 4.18
CA GLN A 473 -9.87 -2.73 4.16
C GLN A 473 -9.42 -3.20 2.78
N LEU A 474 -8.19 -3.71 2.71
CA LEU A 474 -7.58 -4.20 1.48
C LEU A 474 -7.46 -5.72 1.57
N SER A 475 -7.99 -6.45 0.60
CA SER A 475 -7.84 -7.90 0.55
C SER A 475 -7.54 -8.38 -0.85
N LYS A 476 -6.56 -9.29 -0.97
CA LYS A 476 -6.37 -10.13 -2.16
C LYS A 476 -6.37 -11.57 -1.72
N SER A 477 -7.55 -12.19 -1.71
CA SER A 477 -7.75 -13.55 -1.23
C SER A 477 -8.13 -14.49 -2.38
N THR A 478 -7.19 -15.28 -2.87
CA THR A 478 -7.49 -16.64 -3.38
C THR A 478 -7.59 -17.60 -2.19
N CYS A 479 -8.42 -17.25 -1.20
CA CYS A 479 -8.75 -18.11 -0.06
C CYS A 479 -10.26 -18.40 -0.07
N THR A 480 -10.73 -19.00 -1.15
CA THR A 480 -11.93 -19.83 -1.13
C THR A 480 -11.53 -21.22 -1.61
N THR A 481 -11.66 -22.18 -0.71
CA THR A 481 -11.73 -23.62 -0.97
C THR A 481 -12.40 -23.92 -2.31
N GLY A 482 -11.64 -24.45 -3.28
CA GLY A 482 -12.19 -24.78 -4.59
C GLY A 482 -11.13 -24.88 -5.69
N ALA A 483 -10.00 -25.53 -5.42
CA ALA A 483 -9.06 -25.91 -6.48
C ALA A 483 -9.60 -27.12 -7.26
N GLU A 484 -10.74 -26.94 -7.93
CA GLU A 484 -11.17 -27.80 -9.03
C GLU A 484 -11.75 -26.88 -10.11
N ASN A 485 -11.07 -26.82 -11.26
CA ASN A 485 -11.42 -26.11 -12.50
C ASN A 485 -10.72 -24.76 -12.77
N ALA A 486 -9.38 -24.76 -12.79
CA ALA A 486 -8.64 -23.85 -13.67
C ALA A 486 -8.20 -24.63 -14.91
N SER A 487 -9.02 -24.63 -15.96
CA SER A 487 -8.69 -25.21 -17.25
C SER A 487 -7.71 -24.31 -18.01
N SER A 488 -6.65 -24.94 -18.50
CA SER A 488 -5.63 -24.49 -19.44
C SER A 488 -6.04 -23.37 -20.42
N GLY A 489 -5.30 -22.27 -20.39
CA GLY A 489 -5.22 -21.26 -21.44
C GLY A 489 -3.92 -20.47 -21.29
N ASP A 490 -3.06 -20.54 -22.31
CA ASP A 490 -1.70 -20.01 -22.35
C ASP A 490 -1.61 -18.51 -22.01
N ASN A 491 -1.17 -18.18 -20.79
CA ASN A 491 -0.27 -17.06 -20.48
C ASN A 491 0.23 -17.19 -19.03
N LEU A 492 1.14 -18.13 -18.79
CA LEU A 492 1.88 -18.22 -17.52
C LEU A 492 2.96 -17.13 -17.52
N ASP A 493 2.59 -15.92 -17.13
CA ASP A 493 3.56 -14.93 -16.66
C ASP A 493 2.89 -13.88 -15.76
N ILE A 494 3.43 -13.76 -14.54
CA ILE A 494 3.19 -12.75 -13.48
C ILE A 494 2.23 -13.16 -12.33
N ASP A 495 2.88 -13.64 -11.27
CA ASP A 495 2.60 -13.51 -9.83
C ASP A 495 1.42 -14.26 -9.19
N ASP A 496 1.73 -15.50 -8.82
CA ASP A 496 1.19 -16.32 -7.71
C ASP A 496 1.37 -15.65 -6.31
N ARG A 497 1.40 -14.31 -6.26
CA ARG A 497 1.68 -13.47 -5.08
C ARG A 497 0.43 -12.67 -4.71
N GLN A 498 -0.01 -12.85 -3.46
CA GLN A 498 -1.18 -12.19 -2.88
C GLN A 498 -0.86 -10.75 -2.46
N PHE A 499 -0.62 -9.84 -3.40
CA PHE A 499 -0.42 -8.42 -3.09
C PHE A 499 -1.74 -7.71 -2.81
N ALA A 500 -1.94 -7.21 -1.60
CA ALA A 500 -3.07 -6.34 -1.28
C ALA A 500 -2.79 -4.89 -1.70
N LEU A 501 -1.56 -4.41 -1.51
CA LEU A 501 -1.14 -3.04 -1.81
C LEU A 501 0.28 -3.01 -2.37
N LEU A 502 0.45 -2.34 -3.52
CA LEU A 502 1.73 -2.13 -4.19
C LEU A 502 2.02 -0.62 -4.34
N LEU A 503 3.13 -0.17 -3.74
CA LEU A 503 3.57 1.24 -3.71
C LEU A 503 5.07 1.35 -4.04
N ASP A 504 5.61 0.46 -4.88
CA ASP A 504 7.02 0.52 -5.28
C ASP A 504 7.31 1.87 -5.97
N ASP A 505 8.43 2.50 -5.60
CA ASP A 505 8.90 3.81 -6.05
C ASP A 505 7.89 4.97 -5.87
N ALA A 506 6.88 4.80 -5.01
CA ALA A 506 5.94 5.86 -4.70
C ALA A 506 6.61 7.01 -3.90
N ALA A 507 6.13 8.23 -4.12
CA ALA A 507 6.55 9.43 -3.41
C ALA A 507 5.35 10.11 -2.74
N ILE A 508 5.42 10.27 -1.42
CA ILE A 508 4.38 10.91 -0.60
C ILE A 508 5.03 12.10 0.10
N GLY A 509 4.64 13.33 -0.25
CA GLY A 509 5.26 14.54 0.30
C GLY A 509 4.97 14.76 1.79
N GLY A 510 3.85 14.23 2.28
CA GLY A 510 3.38 14.35 3.67
C GLY A 510 3.53 13.07 4.48
N THR A 511 2.51 12.79 5.29
CA THR A 511 2.41 11.61 6.15
C THR A 511 1.54 10.56 5.46
N MET A 512 1.90 9.28 5.60
CA MET A 512 1.02 8.16 5.26
C MET A 512 0.32 7.69 6.53
N TYR A 513 -1.00 7.83 6.59
CA TYR A 513 -1.84 7.35 7.68
C TYR A 513 -2.49 6.04 7.25
N ALA A 514 -2.15 4.95 7.90
CA ALA A 514 -2.74 3.62 7.74
C ALA A 514 -3.07 3.09 9.14
N SER A 515 -3.84 3.89 9.90
CA SER A 515 -4.06 3.70 11.32
C SER A 515 -5.53 3.38 11.65
N TYR A 516 -5.83 3.27 12.94
CA TYR A 516 -7.21 3.20 13.41
C TYR A 516 -7.96 4.51 13.14
N SER A 517 -9.15 4.40 12.57
CA SER A 517 -9.96 5.57 12.24
C SER A 517 -10.37 6.37 13.47
N SER A 518 -9.99 7.64 13.52
CA SER A 518 -10.34 8.60 14.58
C SER A 518 -11.41 9.61 14.14
N ASP A 519 -11.99 9.44 12.95
CA ASP A 519 -12.95 10.35 12.31
C ASP A 519 -14.36 10.35 12.91
N GLY A 520 -14.57 9.66 14.03
CA GLY A 520 -15.89 9.53 14.68
C GLY A 520 -16.88 8.63 13.93
N LYS A 521 -16.55 8.12 12.73
CA LYS A 521 -17.40 7.22 11.93
C LYS A 521 -17.23 5.73 12.31
N ASN A 522 -16.39 5.43 13.31
CA ASN A 522 -16.12 4.08 13.83
C ASN A 522 -15.76 3.06 12.74
N ARG A 523 -14.92 3.45 11.77
CA ARG A 523 -14.48 2.61 10.64
C ARG A 523 -13.51 1.49 11.03
N GLY A 524 -13.03 1.47 12.28
CA GLY A 524 -12.11 0.44 12.78
C GLY A 524 -10.65 0.66 12.35
N PRO A 525 -9.80 -0.38 12.47
CA PRO A 525 -8.39 -0.34 12.06
C PRO A 525 -8.23 -0.39 10.55
N PHE A 526 -7.10 0.11 10.04
CA PHE A 526 -6.61 -0.28 8.72
C PHE A 526 -6.34 -1.80 8.71
N VAL A 527 -6.90 -2.52 7.74
CA VAL A 527 -6.78 -3.97 7.60
C VAL A 527 -6.23 -4.31 6.22
N SER A 528 -5.18 -5.13 6.17
CA SER A 528 -4.66 -5.72 4.94
C SER A 528 -4.67 -7.25 5.04
N VAL A 529 -5.25 -7.92 4.05
CA VAL A 529 -5.17 -9.37 3.84
C VAL A 529 -4.38 -9.65 2.56
N GLY A 530 -3.13 -10.05 2.73
CA GLY A 530 -2.11 -10.13 1.68
C GLY A 530 -0.92 -9.21 1.94
N THR A 531 0.07 -9.27 1.06
CA THR A 531 1.32 -8.51 1.13
C THR A 531 1.10 -7.05 0.82
N ILE A 532 1.60 -6.17 1.69
CA ILE A 532 1.89 -4.77 1.37
C ILE A 532 3.36 -4.66 0.96
N ARG A 533 3.62 -4.20 -0.26
CA ARG A 533 4.99 -4.03 -0.78
C ARG A 533 5.18 -2.61 -1.31
N ALA A 534 6.25 -1.97 -0.85
CA ALA A 534 6.59 -0.61 -1.24
C ALA A 534 8.12 -0.42 -1.26
N LEU A 535 8.76 -1.01 -2.26
CA LEU A 535 10.21 -0.91 -2.46
C LEU A 535 10.59 0.51 -2.88
N GLY A 536 11.60 1.12 -2.26
CA GLY A 536 12.05 2.47 -2.64
C GLY A 536 11.05 3.60 -2.32
N LEU A 537 9.99 3.31 -1.56
CA LEU A 537 8.98 4.28 -1.11
C LEU A 537 9.64 5.49 -0.43
N THR A 538 9.23 6.70 -0.80
CA THR A 538 9.66 7.94 -0.14
C THR A 538 8.47 8.61 0.55
N ILE A 539 8.58 8.87 1.85
CA ILE A 539 7.60 9.59 2.66
C ILE A 539 8.30 10.82 3.26
N GLY A 540 7.75 12.01 3.06
CA GLY A 540 8.33 13.27 3.54
C GLY A 540 8.25 13.44 5.06
N ARG A 541 7.24 12.84 5.70
CA ARG A 541 7.02 12.86 7.15
C ARG A 541 6.90 11.45 7.72
N ASP A 542 5.79 11.12 8.37
CA ASP A 542 5.64 9.89 9.15
C ASP A 542 4.94 8.78 8.35
N LEU A 543 5.25 7.53 8.68
CA LEU A 543 4.44 6.36 8.31
C LEU A 543 3.71 5.90 9.57
N ASN A 544 2.41 6.17 9.64
CA ASN A 544 1.58 5.87 10.80
C ASN A 544 0.75 4.60 10.58
N MET A 545 1.06 3.56 11.32
CA MET A 545 0.35 2.27 11.32
C MET A 545 -0.22 1.92 12.70
N ALA A 546 -0.50 2.94 13.53
CA ALA A 546 -0.99 2.76 14.89
C ALA A 546 -2.35 2.02 14.89
N GLY A 547 -2.39 0.84 15.52
CA GLY A 547 -3.59 0.01 15.57
C GLY A 547 -3.92 -0.77 14.29
N ALA A 548 -3.03 -0.80 13.28
CA ALA A 548 -3.26 -1.52 12.04
C ALA A 548 -3.26 -3.05 12.23
N VAL A 549 -3.95 -3.76 11.34
CA VAL A 549 -3.98 -5.23 11.29
C VAL A 549 -3.48 -5.70 9.93
N LEU A 550 -2.33 -6.37 9.90
CA LEU A 550 -1.71 -6.88 8.69
C LEU A 550 -1.70 -8.41 8.73
N ASN A 551 -2.42 -9.05 7.82
CA ASN A 551 -2.59 -10.49 7.79
C ASN A 551 -2.06 -11.05 6.47
N CYS A 552 -0.93 -11.74 6.52
CA CYS A 552 -0.36 -12.48 5.41
C CYS A 552 0.12 -13.85 5.92
N PRO A 553 -0.79 -14.80 6.18
CA PRO A 553 -0.41 -16.13 6.63
C PRO A 553 0.42 -16.82 5.54
N SER A 554 1.55 -17.40 5.92
CA SER A 554 2.44 -18.09 4.97
C SER A 554 1.65 -19.19 4.23
N PRO A 555 1.72 -19.27 2.89
CA PRO A 555 1.04 -20.33 2.15
C PRO A 555 1.59 -21.70 2.56
N ALA A 556 0.71 -22.67 2.72
CA ALA A 556 1.04 -24.03 3.18
C ALA A 556 1.93 -24.81 2.19
N SER A 557 2.03 -24.36 0.92
CA SER A 557 2.78 -25.00 -0.15
C SER A 557 3.85 -24.05 -0.72
N SER A 558 5.09 -24.29 -0.33
CA SER A 558 6.29 -23.54 -0.68
C SER A 558 6.76 -23.77 -2.14
N ALA A 559 6.16 -23.07 -3.09
CA ALA A 559 6.68 -22.97 -4.47
C ALA A 559 7.04 -21.54 -4.88
N SER A 560 6.31 -20.53 -4.38
CA SER A 560 6.66 -19.11 -4.51
C SER A 560 7.32 -18.64 -3.21
N GLY A 561 8.33 -17.76 -3.31
CA GLY A 561 9.16 -17.34 -2.17
C GLY A 561 8.40 -16.74 -0.98
N VAL A 562 9.13 -16.39 0.09
CA VAL A 562 8.57 -15.84 1.33
C VAL A 562 7.62 -14.66 1.03
N GLN A 563 6.36 -14.78 1.46
CA GLN A 563 5.39 -13.68 1.41
C GLN A 563 5.52 -12.85 2.68
N TYR A 564 5.63 -11.54 2.53
CA TYR A 564 5.72 -10.59 3.64
C TYR A 564 4.35 -10.01 3.94
N ALA A 565 4.03 -9.78 5.21
CA ALA A 565 2.89 -8.94 5.56
C ALA A 565 3.17 -7.48 5.17
N LEU A 566 4.41 -7.02 5.37
CA LEU A 566 4.87 -5.68 5.03
C LEU A 566 6.33 -5.71 4.55
N GLN A 567 6.59 -5.19 3.36
CA GLN A 567 7.92 -5.08 2.77
C GLN A 567 8.22 -3.64 2.32
N LEU A 568 9.18 -2.99 2.98
CA LEU A 568 9.57 -1.59 2.82
C LEU A 568 11.08 -1.46 2.54
N ASP A 569 11.63 -2.35 1.71
CA ASP A 569 13.07 -2.34 1.42
C ASP A 569 13.48 -1.07 0.67
N HIS A 570 14.60 -0.46 1.07
CA HIS A 570 15.12 0.80 0.54
C HIS A 570 14.18 2.02 0.71
N ALA A 571 13.15 1.92 1.55
CA ALA A 571 12.26 3.04 1.83
C ALA A 571 12.98 4.19 2.54
N LYS A 572 12.51 5.43 2.31
CA LYS A 572 13.00 6.66 2.94
C LYS A 572 11.84 7.36 3.63
N ILE A 573 11.82 7.31 4.95
CA ILE A 573 10.81 7.96 5.79
C ILE A 573 11.48 9.17 6.46
N GLY A 574 11.02 10.37 6.16
CA GLY A 574 11.61 11.62 6.67
C GLY A 574 11.38 11.85 8.16
N GLY A 575 10.28 11.32 8.70
CA GLY A 575 9.91 11.35 10.11
C GLY A 575 9.92 9.97 10.76
N ASN A 576 8.87 9.66 11.51
CA ASN A 576 8.76 8.46 12.33
C ASN A 576 8.06 7.30 11.59
N PHE A 577 8.43 6.08 11.91
CA PHE A 577 7.56 4.91 11.76
C PHE A 577 6.78 4.72 13.06
N VAL A 578 5.45 4.79 13.01
CA VAL A 578 4.57 4.84 14.18
C VAL A 578 3.71 3.58 14.24
N GLY A 579 4.11 2.60 15.05
CA GLY A 579 3.42 1.34 15.29
C GLY A 579 2.87 1.16 16.71
N HIS A 580 2.88 2.22 17.53
CA HIS A 580 2.35 2.19 18.90
C HIS A 580 0.83 1.96 18.94
N PRO A 581 0.24 1.65 20.11
CA PRO A 581 -1.20 1.47 20.23
C PRO A 581 -1.95 2.75 19.92
N HIS A 582 -3.09 2.61 19.25
CA HIS A 582 -4.05 3.69 19.12
C HIS A 582 -4.84 3.82 20.42
N THR A 583 -4.83 5.02 21.01
CA THR A 583 -5.51 5.32 22.28
C THR A 583 -6.68 6.28 22.08
N SER A 584 -7.77 6.05 22.81
CA SER A 584 -8.87 7.01 22.97
C SER A 584 -8.39 8.30 23.64
N THR A 585 -9.19 9.36 23.55
CA THR A 585 -8.99 10.63 24.28
C THR A 585 -8.82 10.45 25.79
N ASN A 586 -9.40 9.40 26.37
CA ASN A 586 -9.28 9.07 27.80
C ASN A 586 -8.02 8.22 28.11
N GLY A 587 -7.12 8.03 27.15
CA GLY A 587 -5.89 7.23 27.31
C GLY A 587 -6.09 5.71 27.23
N LYS A 588 -7.31 5.22 27.03
CA LYS A 588 -7.60 3.78 26.87
C LYS A 588 -7.09 3.28 25.52
N ILE A 589 -6.32 2.19 25.50
CA ILE A 589 -5.91 1.52 24.26
C ILE A 589 -7.14 0.95 23.55
N LEU A 590 -7.36 1.35 22.30
CA LEU A 590 -8.45 0.89 21.45
C LEU A 590 -7.99 -0.21 20.47
N ALA A 591 -6.78 -0.07 19.93
CA ALA A 591 -6.21 -1.04 19.00
C ALA A 591 -4.67 -1.04 19.10
N LYS A 592 -4.05 -2.19 18.84
CA LYS A 592 -2.59 -2.38 18.77
C LYS A 592 -2.20 -2.74 17.33
N LEU A 593 -0.98 -2.42 16.91
CA LEU A 593 -0.45 -2.96 15.66
C LEU A 593 -0.36 -4.49 15.79
N ASN A 594 -1.08 -5.21 14.93
CA ASN A 594 -1.10 -6.67 14.91
C ASN A 594 -0.70 -7.18 13.53
N VAL A 595 0.40 -7.92 13.46
CA VAL A 595 0.92 -8.44 12.20
C VAL A 595 1.04 -9.96 12.29
N THR A 596 0.44 -10.65 11.32
CA THR A 596 0.62 -12.08 11.08
C THR A 596 1.37 -12.26 9.77
N GLY A 597 2.62 -12.75 9.83
CA GLY A 597 3.54 -12.84 8.71
C GLY A 597 4.81 -11.99 8.94
N PRO A 598 5.86 -12.17 8.11
CA PRO A 598 7.13 -11.48 8.29
C PRO A 598 7.07 -10.02 7.81
N VAL A 599 7.81 -9.14 8.48
CA VAL A 599 7.93 -7.71 8.20
C VAL A 599 9.38 -7.35 7.87
N ARG A 600 9.58 -6.50 6.84
CA ARG A 600 10.91 -6.18 6.34
C ARG A 600 11.10 -4.69 6.00
N PHE A 601 12.23 -4.12 6.40
CA PHE A 601 12.67 -2.75 6.11
C PHE A 601 14.14 -2.70 5.65
N VAL A 602 14.59 -3.66 4.84
CA VAL A 602 16.03 -3.80 4.58
C VAL A 602 16.58 -2.58 3.85
N LYS A 603 17.69 -2.03 4.37
CA LYS A 603 18.35 -0.81 3.86
C LYS A 603 17.44 0.43 3.81
N ALA A 604 16.40 0.48 4.63
CA ALA A 604 15.56 1.67 4.76
C ALA A 604 16.29 2.80 5.53
N THR A 605 15.81 4.04 5.38
CA THR A 605 16.26 5.19 6.15
C THR A 605 15.05 5.82 6.86
N ILE A 606 15.17 6.06 8.16
CA ILE A 606 14.14 6.65 9.00
C ILE A 606 14.74 7.86 9.70
N GLY A 607 14.17 9.03 9.42
CA GLY A 607 14.64 10.34 9.88
C GLY A 607 14.21 10.70 11.31
N GLY A 608 13.30 9.92 11.91
CA GLY A 608 12.93 9.97 13.32
C GLY A 608 13.02 8.61 14.00
N ASP A 609 12.00 8.26 14.78
CA ASP A 609 11.92 7.03 15.56
C ASP A 609 11.29 5.88 14.77
N PHE A 610 11.73 4.65 15.02
CA PHE A 610 11.06 3.41 14.63
C PHE A 610 10.34 2.85 15.85
N ASP A 611 9.03 3.08 15.93
CA ASP A 611 8.21 2.73 17.08
C ASP A 611 7.33 1.51 16.78
N ILE A 612 7.50 0.45 17.57
CA ILE A 612 6.65 -0.75 17.61
C ILE A 612 6.30 -1.09 19.07
N GLU A 613 6.18 -0.07 19.93
CA GLU A 613 5.75 -0.22 21.32
C GLU A 613 4.40 -0.95 21.38
N ASP A 614 4.28 -1.94 22.27
CA ASP A 614 3.06 -2.75 22.48
C ASP A 614 2.50 -3.46 21.21
N ALA A 615 3.27 -3.52 20.11
CA ALA A 615 2.88 -4.24 18.90
C ALA A 615 2.92 -5.77 19.08
N ARG A 616 2.10 -6.49 18.32
CA ARG A 616 2.11 -7.95 18.23
C ARG A 616 2.58 -8.36 16.84
N LEU A 617 3.70 -9.08 16.77
CA LEU A 617 4.24 -9.64 15.53
C LEU A 617 4.28 -11.16 15.66
N LEU A 618 3.51 -11.86 14.82
CA LEU A 618 3.42 -13.31 14.82
C LEU A 618 3.91 -13.86 13.49
N TYR A 619 5.01 -14.61 13.54
CA TYR A 619 5.51 -15.33 12.40
C TYR A 619 6.13 -16.65 12.85
N GLU A 620 5.56 -17.75 12.37
CA GLU A 620 6.14 -19.08 12.52
C GLU A 620 6.75 -19.51 11.20
N PRO A 621 8.10 -19.54 11.09
CA PRO A 621 8.74 -19.97 9.85
C PRO A 621 8.39 -21.43 9.53
N SER A 622 8.09 -21.68 8.26
CA SER A 622 8.00 -23.04 7.73
C SER A 622 9.35 -23.76 7.89
N PRO A 623 9.40 -25.09 8.02
CA PRO A 623 10.66 -25.84 8.01
C PRO A 623 11.56 -25.57 6.80
N ALA A 624 10.98 -25.09 5.69
CA ALA A 624 11.71 -24.69 4.49
C ALA A 624 12.35 -23.29 4.58
N ASP A 625 11.88 -22.43 5.49
CA ASP A 625 12.37 -21.07 5.71
C ASP A 625 13.25 -21.03 6.97
N THR A 626 14.44 -21.62 6.89
CA THR A 626 15.37 -21.70 8.03
C THR A 626 15.99 -20.35 8.41
N ASP A 627 15.74 -19.31 7.61
CA ASP A 627 16.31 -17.96 7.76
C ASP A 627 15.23 -16.87 7.95
N GLY A 628 13.97 -17.26 8.14
CA GLY A 628 12.84 -16.34 8.31
C GLY A 628 12.83 -15.70 9.69
N TYR A 629 12.60 -14.39 9.75
CA TYR A 629 12.43 -13.62 10.99
C TYR A 629 11.10 -12.87 10.95
N ALA A 630 10.49 -12.64 12.11
CA ALA A 630 9.26 -11.85 12.20
C ALA A 630 9.50 -10.40 11.79
N LEU A 631 10.68 -9.84 12.14
CA LEU A 631 11.10 -8.51 11.77
C LEU A 631 12.54 -8.53 11.23
N ASP A 632 12.75 -8.05 10.00
CA ASP A 632 14.07 -7.86 9.39
C ASP A 632 14.30 -6.38 9.03
N ILE A 633 15.10 -5.70 9.85
CA ILE A 633 15.54 -4.31 9.69
C ILE A 633 17.03 -4.22 9.31
N SER A 634 17.57 -5.22 8.62
CA SER A 634 18.99 -5.26 8.26
C SER A 634 19.43 -4.11 7.36
N GLY A 635 20.54 -3.46 7.69
CA GLY A 635 21.09 -2.32 6.95
C GLY A 635 20.30 -1.02 7.09
N THR A 636 19.25 -1.01 7.91
CA THR A 636 18.42 0.18 8.15
C THR A 636 19.23 1.23 8.89
N ARG A 637 18.96 2.51 8.60
CA ARG A 637 19.48 3.64 9.37
C ARG A 637 18.31 4.37 10.03
N VAL A 638 18.31 4.41 11.36
CA VAL A 638 17.36 5.15 12.18
C VAL A 638 18.14 6.26 12.88
N THR A 639 17.82 7.52 12.60
CA THR A 639 18.46 8.67 13.26
C THR A 639 18.00 8.82 14.70
N GLY A 640 16.73 8.48 14.99
CA GLY A 640 16.15 8.46 16.32
C GLY A 640 16.36 7.13 17.05
N SER A 641 15.31 6.68 17.75
CA SER A 641 15.28 5.47 18.56
C SER A 641 14.50 4.35 17.86
N VAL A 642 14.89 3.11 18.12
CA VAL A 642 14.10 1.90 17.86
C VAL A 642 13.40 1.52 19.17
N ASN A 643 12.10 1.76 19.27
CA ASN A 643 11.30 1.49 20.47
C ASN A 643 10.49 0.21 20.27
N ALA A 644 10.90 -0.88 20.91
CA ALA A 644 10.22 -2.16 20.93
C ALA A 644 9.96 -2.58 22.38
N SER A 645 9.45 -1.62 23.16
CA SER A 645 9.15 -1.77 24.58
C SER A 645 7.67 -2.07 24.84
N GLN A 646 7.37 -2.52 26.06
CA GLN A 646 6.00 -2.63 26.56
C GLN A 646 5.68 -1.41 27.46
N ARG A 647 4.52 -0.77 27.25
CA ARG A 647 4.06 0.33 28.13
C ARG A 647 3.52 -0.25 29.43
N SER A 648 3.99 0.26 30.57
CA SER A 648 3.47 -0.14 31.89
C SER A 648 2.05 0.39 32.08
N THR A 649 1.02 -0.40 31.75
CA THR A 649 -0.37 -0.08 32.09
C THR A 649 -0.87 -0.98 33.22
N GLU A 650 -1.31 -0.37 34.33
CA GLU A 650 -1.79 -1.01 35.58
C GLU A 650 -3.00 -1.97 35.42
N ASN A 651 -3.56 -2.18 34.22
CA ASN A 651 -4.71 -3.05 33.98
C ASN A 651 -4.36 -4.18 33.00
N ASP A 652 -4.14 -5.36 33.58
CA ASP A 652 -3.46 -6.53 33.02
C ASP A 652 -4.45 -7.55 32.40
N GLU A 653 -5.29 -7.14 31.44
CA GLU A 653 -6.23 -8.06 30.75
C GLU A 653 -6.14 -8.07 29.22
N ILE A 654 -5.28 -7.27 28.59
CA ILE A 654 -5.15 -7.24 27.12
C ILE A 654 -3.90 -7.99 26.68
N GLU A 655 -4.11 -9.08 25.93
CA GLU A 655 -3.15 -10.00 25.30
C GLU A 655 -1.72 -9.46 25.14
N SER A 656 -0.79 -10.34 25.52
CA SER A 656 0.65 -10.11 25.67
C SER A 656 1.29 -9.50 24.42
N TYR A 657 1.95 -8.36 24.62
CA TYR A 657 3.02 -7.90 23.73
C TYR A 657 3.98 -9.06 23.46
N ALA A 658 4.12 -9.47 22.20
CA ALA A 658 4.94 -10.61 21.81
C ALA A 658 5.40 -10.46 20.35
N ILE A 659 6.71 -10.62 20.16
CA ILE A 659 7.35 -10.80 18.86
C ILE A 659 7.74 -12.27 18.76
N THR A 660 6.93 -13.05 18.06
CA THR A 660 7.17 -14.48 17.80
C THR A 660 7.78 -14.63 16.42
N GLY A 661 8.97 -15.21 16.33
CA GLY A 661 9.76 -15.38 15.12
C GLY A 661 11.06 -14.56 15.07
N GLY A 662 11.44 -13.86 16.14
CA GLY A 662 12.72 -13.14 16.27
C GLY A 662 12.87 -11.84 15.46
N ILE A 663 13.94 -11.10 15.74
CA ILE A 663 14.34 -9.83 15.11
C ILE A 663 15.74 -9.95 14.50
N ARG A 664 15.84 -9.67 13.19
CA ARG A 664 17.10 -9.55 12.46
C ARG A 664 17.39 -8.08 12.16
N ALA A 665 18.56 -7.62 12.57
CA ALA A 665 18.97 -6.23 12.54
C ALA A 665 20.47 -6.09 12.21
N ARG A 666 20.95 -6.86 11.23
CA ARG A 666 22.37 -6.85 10.83
C ARG A 666 22.74 -5.53 10.19
N ASN A 667 23.90 -4.97 10.52
CA ASN A 667 24.35 -3.65 10.02
C ASN A 667 23.36 -2.51 10.28
N LEU A 668 22.48 -2.64 11.29
CA LEU A 668 21.57 -1.58 11.72
C LEU A 668 22.38 -0.40 12.28
N VAL A 669 21.97 0.83 11.98
CA VAL A 669 22.52 2.04 12.61
C VAL A 669 21.40 2.75 13.36
N VAL A 670 21.57 2.94 14.66
CA VAL A 670 20.62 3.67 15.53
C VAL A 670 21.33 4.86 16.17
N GLY A 671 20.80 6.06 15.94
CA GLY A 671 21.40 7.30 16.41
C GLY A 671 21.20 7.58 17.90
N VAL A 672 20.10 7.11 18.48
CA VAL A 672 19.75 7.37 19.90
C VAL A 672 19.73 6.09 20.72
N LYS A 673 18.65 5.29 20.64
CA LYS A 673 18.45 4.15 21.52
C LYS A 673 17.74 3.00 20.83
N PHE A 674 18.16 1.76 21.08
CA PHE A 674 17.38 0.56 20.81
C PHE A 674 16.83 0.01 22.14
N ASP A 675 15.51 0.08 22.32
CA ASP A 675 14.83 -0.30 23.56
C ASP A 675 13.98 -1.57 23.40
N LEU A 676 14.31 -2.62 24.17
CA LEU A 676 13.55 -3.86 24.30
C LEU A 676 12.96 -4.04 25.71
N HIS A 677 12.77 -2.96 26.46
CA HIS A 677 12.28 -3.04 27.84
C HIS A 677 10.87 -3.65 27.93
N GLY A 678 10.71 -4.68 28.76
CA GLY A 678 9.41 -5.35 28.95
C GLY A 678 8.99 -6.24 27.77
N ALA A 679 9.85 -6.38 26.76
CA ALA A 679 9.52 -7.12 25.55
C ALA A 679 9.42 -8.65 25.76
N THR A 680 8.53 -9.33 25.02
CA THR A 680 8.58 -10.79 24.87
C THR A 680 9.04 -11.12 23.46
N VAL A 681 10.21 -11.73 23.31
CA VAL A 681 10.75 -12.12 22.00
C VAL A 681 11.03 -13.63 22.00
N ASP A 682 10.34 -14.37 21.15
CA ASP A 682 10.49 -15.82 21.00
C ASP A 682 10.83 -16.17 19.55
N GLY A 683 11.49 -17.29 19.33
CA GLY A 683 11.80 -17.80 18.01
C GLY A 683 12.53 -19.13 18.05
N LYS A 684 12.42 -19.89 16.95
CA LYS A 684 13.11 -21.18 16.77
C LYS A 684 14.53 -21.01 16.22
N GLN A 685 14.93 -19.77 15.89
CA GLN A 685 16.23 -19.47 15.31
C GLN A 685 17.36 -19.57 16.33
N ASP A 686 18.57 -19.86 15.85
CA ASP A 686 19.82 -19.88 16.63
C ASP A 686 20.06 -18.59 17.42
N SER A 687 19.72 -17.45 16.81
CA SER A 687 19.79 -16.13 17.41
C SER A 687 18.46 -15.43 17.15
N VAL A 688 17.62 -15.39 18.17
CA VAL A 688 16.31 -14.74 18.11
C VAL A 688 16.45 -13.23 17.98
N LEU A 689 17.53 -12.65 18.51
CA LEU A 689 17.92 -11.26 18.25
C LEU A 689 19.29 -11.23 17.57
N ASP A 690 19.33 -10.83 16.31
CA ASP A 690 20.55 -10.78 15.51
C ASP A 690 20.95 -9.34 15.15
N LEU A 691 21.87 -8.77 15.94
CA LEU A 691 22.41 -7.41 15.81
C LEU A 691 23.85 -7.43 15.26
N GLU A 692 24.19 -8.41 14.42
CA GLU A 692 25.53 -8.51 13.85
C GLU A 692 25.95 -7.22 13.13
N SER A 693 27.13 -6.69 13.47
CA SER A 693 27.69 -5.46 12.90
C SER A 693 26.81 -4.21 13.07
N ALA A 694 25.86 -4.21 14.01
CA ALA A 694 25.05 -3.04 14.31
C ALA A 694 25.85 -1.94 15.01
N ARG A 695 25.48 -0.67 14.80
CA ARG A 695 26.02 0.51 15.47
C ARG A 695 24.91 1.20 16.25
N ILE A 696 24.99 1.19 17.57
CA ILE A 696 23.91 1.66 18.44
C ILE A 696 24.49 2.57 19.53
N ALA A 697 23.92 3.76 19.71
CA ALA A 697 24.33 4.67 20.77
C ALA A 697 23.94 4.12 22.16
N GLU A 698 22.68 3.80 22.40
CA GLU A 698 22.23 3.14 23.65
C GLU A 698 21.44 1.87 23.34
N LEU A 699 21.84 0.71 23.88
CA LEU A 699 21.13 -0.56 23.71
C LEU A 699 20.57 -1.02 25.06
N ARG A 700 19.24 -1.10 25.19
CA ARG A 700 18.55 -1.64 26.38
C ARG A 700 18.02 -3.05 26.14
N LEU A 701 18.74 -4.04 26.67
CA LEU A 701 18.40 -5.47 26.64
C LEU A 701 17.78 -5.93 27.96
N THR A 702 16.58 -5.43 28.27
CA THR A 702 15.82 -5.83 29.47
C THR A 702 14.43 -6.37 29.11
N PRO A 703 14.32 -7.40 28.25
CA PRO A 703 13.02 -7.98 27.89
C PRO A 703 12.38 -8.71 29.09
N LYS A 704 11.05 -8.78 29.11
CA LYS A 704 10.27 -9.59 30.06
C LYS A 704 10.57 -11.07 29.90
N ALA A 705 10.69 -11.54 28.65
CA ALA A 705 11.10 -12.89 28.30
C ALA A 705 11.79 -12.90 26.93
N CYS A 706 12.89 -13.66 26.81
CA CYS A 706 13.57 -13.88 25.55
C CYS A 706 13.98 -15.35 25.45
N THR A 707 13.32 -16.12 24.60
CA THR A 707 13.56 -17.56 24.42
C THR A 707 14.39 -17.80 23.18
N GLY A 708 15.71 -17.58 23.30
CA GLY A 708 16.67 -17.81 22.23
C GLY A 708 17.91 -16.92 22.33
N GLY A 709 18.90 -17.19 21.48
CA GLY A 709 20.20 -16.53 21.54
C GLY A 709 20.19 -15.06 21.08
N VAL A 710 21.19 -14.31 21.52
CA VAL A 710 21.44 -12.94 21.04
C VAL A 710 22.82 -12.88 20.38
N SER A 711 22.85 -12.37 19.16
CA SER A 711 24.07 -12.12 18.39
C SER A 711 24.41 -10.64 18.39
N LEU A 712 25.53 -10.29 19.02
CA LEU A 712 26.19 -8.98 19.01
C LEU A 712 27.54 -9.06 18.29
N VAL A 713 27.71 -10.02 17.38
CA VAL A 713 28.96 -10.24 16.65
C VAL A 713 29.35 -8.97 15.89
N ARG A 714 30.55 -8.43 16.14
CA ARG A 714 31.07 -7.19 15.54
C ARG A 714 30.19 -5.94 15.77
N ALA A 715 29.26 -5.97 16.72
CA ALA A 715 28.44 -4.82 17.06
C ALA A 715 29.28 -3.73 17.76
N GLN A 716 28.97 -2.46 17.49
CA GLN A 716 29.54 -1.30 18.16
C GLN A 716 28.45 -0.63 18.98
N ILE A 717 28.57 -0.68 20.30
CA ILE A 717 27.55 -0.19 21.24
C ILE A 717 28.22 0.82 22.16
N ALA A 718 27.75 2.08 22.18
CA ALA A 718 28.34 3.06 23.10
C ALA A 718 27.89 2.79 24.55
N ASP A 719 26.60 2.64 24.79
CA ASP A 719 26.05 2.31 26.12
C ASP A 719 25.21 1.03 26.06
N LEU A 720 25.60 0.01 26.82
CA LEU A 720 24.86 -1.24 26.95
C LEU A 720 24.18 -1.35 28.32
N HIS A 721 22.85 -1.28 28.34
CA HIS A 721 22.05 -1.60 29.51
C HIS A 721 21.54 -3.04 29.38
N ALA A 722 22.02 -3.94 30.24
CA ALA A 722 21.54 -5.33 30.29
C ALA A 722 21.21 -5.77 31.72
N GLY A 723 20.20 -6.63 31.88
CA GLY A 723 19.82 -7.20 33.18
C GLY A 723 18.31 -7.31 33.38
N GLY A 724 17.90 -8.20 34.30
CA GLY A 724 16.50 -8.36 34.67
C GLY A 724 15.97 -7.17 35.48
N VAL A 725 14.70 -6.84 35.30
CA VAL A 725 13.99 -5.86 36.13
C VAL A 725 13.93 -6.39 37.56
N ASN A 726 14.25 -5.55 38.55
CA ASN A 726 14.05 -5.84 39.98
C ASN A 726 12.53 -5.88 40.29
N GLY A 727 11.84 -6.94 39.85
CA GLY A 727 10.43 -7.21 40.14
C GLY A 727 10.28 -8.19 41.31
N ALA A 728 9.37 -7.90 42.23
CA ALA A 728 9.23 -8.45 43.58
C ALA A 728 8.86 -9.96 43.74
N HIS A 729 9.15 -10.83 42.77
CA HIS A 729 8.99 -12.27 42.93
C HIS A 729 10.35 -12.99 43.01
N ASN A 730 10.70 -13.39 44.24
CA ASN A 730 11.96 -14.02 44.64
C ASN A 730 12.23 -15.43 44.07
N ASP A 731 11.48 -15.91 43.07
CA ASP A 731 11.39 -17.35 42.78
C ASP A 731 11.89 -17.78 41.38
N CYS A 732 12.52 -16.89 40.60
CA CYS A 732 13.07 -17.25 39.29
C CYS A 732 14.53 -16.80 39.12
N THR A 733 15.46 -17.75 39.27
CA THR A 733 16.89 -17.57 38.96
C THR A 733 17.16 -17.37 37.46
N ALA A 734 16.26 -17.82 36.58
CA ALA A 734 16.34 -17.63 35.12
C ALA A 734 16.02 -16.19 34.66
N CYS A 735 15.29 -15.41 35.46
CA CYS A 735 14.91 -14.02 35.12
C CYS A 735 16.00 -12.98 35.44
N ARG A 736 17.12 -13.39 36.05
CA ARG A 736 18.23 -12.47 36.39
C ARG A 736 19.26 -12.31 35.29
N LEU A 737 19.42 -13.32 34.43
CA LEU A 737 20.39 -13.28 33.35
C LEU A 737 19.81 -12.51 32.15
N PRO A 738 20.62 -11.64 31.51
CA PRO A 738 20.22 -11.07 30.23
C PRO A 738 19.99 -12.17 29.18
N PRO A 739 19.33 -11.83 28.05
CA PRO A 739 19.06 -12.78 26.96
C PRO A 739 20.26 -13.65 26.58
N HIS A 740 20.03 -14.96 26.46
CA HIS A 740 21.08 -15.97 26.28
C HIS A 740 20.62 -17.16 25.41
N PRO A 741 21.51 -17.85 24.68
CA PRO A 741 22.97 -17.73 24.67
C PRO A 741 23.52 -16.49 23.93
N LEU A 742 24.61 -15.90 24.43
CA LEU A 742 25.24 -14.70 23.86
C LEU A 742 26.34 -15.04 22.83
N ARG A 743 26.26 -14.51 21.60
CA ARG A 743 27.35 -14.51 20.61
C ARG A 743 27.88 -13.09 20.43
N ALA A 744 29.11 -12.81 20.86
CA ALA A 744 29.61 -11.42 20.94
C ALA A 744 31.02 -11.23 20.35
N THR A 745 31.45 -12.10 19.43
CA THR A 745 32.80 -12.05 18.85
C THR A 745 33.05 -10.74 18.12
N GLY A 746 34.12 -10.03 18.50
CA GLY A 746 34.53 -8.79 17.84
C GLY A 746 33.67 -7.57 18.16
N TRP A 747 32.77 -7.66 19.16
CA TRP A 747 32.00 -6.50 19.61
C TRP A 747 32.88 -5.44 20.29
N GLU A 748 32.39 -4.21 20.32
CA GLU A 748 32.98 -3.06 21.02
C GLU A 748 31.91 -2.44 21.90
N ILE A 749 32.27 -2.17 23.16
CA ILE A 749 31.40 -1.54 24.16
C ILE A 749 32.18 -0.41 24.86
N ASP A 750 31.60 0.79 24.89
CA ASP A 750 32.22 1.93 25.58
C ASP A 750 31.86 1.96 27.08
N ASP A 751 30.58 1.86 27.43
CA ASP A 751 30.07 1.80 28.80
C ASP A 751 28.97 0.73 29.00
N LEU A 752 28.71 0.39 30.26
CA LEU A 752 27.80 -0.66 30.71
C LEU A 752 26.89 -0.13 31.82
N GLN A 753 25.59 -0.40 31.74
CA GLN A 753 24.57 -0.03 32.73
C GLN A 753 23.73 -1.25 33.17
N GLY A 754 22.94 -1.05 34.23
CA GLY A 754 22.01 -2.05 34.76
C GLY A 754 22.67 -3.10 35.67
N ALA A 755 21.97 -4.20 35.92
CA ALA A 755 22.40 -5.24 36.86
C ALA A 755 23.75 -5.88 36.48
N VAL A 756 24.08 -5.93 35.19
CA VAL A 756 25.38 -6.40 34.74
C VAL A 756 26.51 -5.46 35.13
N ARG A 757 26.27 -4.14 35.30
CA ARG A 757 27.29 -3.21 35.82
C ARG A 757 27.58 -3.49 37.29
N ASP A 758 26.53 -3.67 38.09
CA ASP A 758 26.63 -3.74 39.55
C ASP A 758 27.10 -5.12 40.08
N ASP A 759 26.87 -6.21 39.33
CA ASP A 759 27.31 -7.56 39.72
C ASP A 759 28.13 -8.26 38.63
N TRP A 760 29.45 -8.30 38.85
CA TRP A 760 30.39 -9.02 37.98
C TRP A 760 30.08 -10.51 37.83
N LYS A 761 29.37 -11.15 38.79
CA LYS A 761 28.98 -12.56 38.68
C LYS A 761 27.91 -12.74 37.59
N LEU A 762 26.95 -11.84 37.50
CA LEU A 762 25.95 -11.86 36.42
C LEU A 762 26.62 -11.73 35.06
N THR A 763 27.58 -10.80 34.94
CA THR A 763 28.39 -10.66 33.73
C THR A 763 29.18 -11.92 33.41
N HIS A 764 29.80 -12.54 34.43
CA HIS A 764 30.53 -13.79 34.27
C HIS A 764 29.63 -14.92 33.76
N ASP A 765 28.48 -15.12 34.38
CA ASP A 765 27.51 -16.17 34.03
C ASP A 765 26.91 -15.93 32.64
N TRP A 766 26.61 -14.67 32.29
CA TRP A 766 26.12 -14.31 30.97
C TRP A 766 27.14 -14.65 29.86
N LEU A 767 28.41 -14.30 30.05
CA LEU A 767 29.49 -14.67 29.12
C LEU A 767 29.74 -16.19 29.06
N GLN A 768 29.34 -16.97 30.08
CA GLN A 768 29.44 -18.43 30.02
C GLN A 768 28.40 -19.05 29.08
N THR A 769 27.29 -18.35 28.81
CA THR A 769 26.25 -18.86 27.91
C THR A 769 26.67 -18.90 26.45
N ALA A 770 27.83 -18.33 26.10
CA ALA A 770 28.31 -18.30 24.72
C ALA A 770 28.47 -19.72 24.14
N PRO A 771 27.87 -20.00 22.97
CA PRO A 771 27.95 -21.33 22.37
C PRO A 771 29.39 -21.61 21.92
N PRO A 772 29.81 -22.87 21.93
CA PRO A 772 31.11 -23.26 21.39
C PRO A 772 31.22 -22.90 19.89
N GLU A 773 32.38 -22.42 19.46
CA GLU A 773 32.66 -22.16 18.05
C GLU A 773 32.66 -23.49 17.28
N THR A 774 31.65 -23.68 16.44
CA THR A 774 31.56 -24.82 15.53
C THR A 774 32.42 -24.56 14.30
N HIS A 775 33.66 -25.04 14.32
CA HIS A 775 34.36 -25.29 13.06
C HIS A 775 33.68 -26.47 12.36
N SER A 776 32.97 -26.21 11.26
CA SER A 776 32.57 -27.24 10.30
C SER A 776 33.82 -27.98 9.83
N MET A 777 34.07 -29.15 10.41
CA MET A 777 35.12 -30.06 9.99
C MET A 777 34.47 -31.42 9.80
N TYR A 778 33.91 -31.65 8.61
CA TYR A 778 33.58 -33.00 8.17
C TYR A 778 34.90 -33.79 8.08
N PRO A 779 35.10 -34.86 8.88
CA PRO A 779 36.35 -35.61 8.83
C PRO A 779 36.39 -36.39 7.51
N THR A 780 37.26 -35.99 6.58
CA THR A 780 37.36 -36.60 5.25
C THR A 780 38.28 -37.82 5.24
N THR A 781 38.96 -38.12 6.34
CA THR A 781 39.93 -39.22 6.41
C THR A 781 39.70 -40.17 7.60
N CYS A 782 39.99 -41.46 7.38
CA CYS A 782 39.84 -42.52 8.39
C CYS A 782 40.73 -42.30 9.63
N TRP A 783 41.87 -41.60 9.45
CA TRP A 783 42.80 -41.24 10.54
C TRP A 783 42.23 -40.16 11.49
N GLU A 784 41.41 -39.23 10.99
CA GLU A 784 40.74 -38.22 11.83
C GLU A 784 39.64 -38.82 12.72
N ARG A 785 38.97 -39.89 12.26
CA ARG A 785 38.02 -40.65 13.10
C ARG A 785 38.68 -41.37 14.28
N ILE A 786 39.91 -41.86 14.10
CA ILE A 786 40.66 -42.58 15.14
C ILE A 786 41.22 -41.61 16.20
N THR A 787 41.48 -40.35 15.83
CA THR A 787 42.00 -39.32 16.74
C THR A 787 40.93 -38.43 17.38
N ALA A 788 39.67 -38.50 16.92
CA ALA A 788 38.53 -37.77 17.47
C ALA A 788 38.26 -38.04 18.98
N GLY A 789 38.69 -39.20 19.50
CA GLY A 789 38.58 -39.55 20.92
C GLY A 789 39.58 -38.86 21.86
N ILE A 790 40.59 -38.14 21.33
CA ILE A 790 41.60 -37.40 22.12
C ILE A 790 41.19 -35.92 22.25
N GLY A 791 39.87 -35.70 22.41
CA GLY A 791 39.14 -34.47 22.13
C GLY A 791 39.81 -33.15 22.59
N ARG A 792 40.12 -32.28 21.62
CA ARG A 792 40.24 -30.83 21.87
C ARG A 792 38.87 -30.33 22.34
N LYS A 793 38.82 -29.71 23.53
CA LYS A 793 37.62 -29.01 24.00
C LYS A 793 37.23 -27.94 22.97
N PRO A 794 35.93 -27.71 22.71
CA PRO A 794 35.49 -26.70 21.75
C PRO A 794 36.02 -25.31 22.14
N SER A 795 36.45 -24.53 21.14
CA SER A 795 36.90 -23.16 21.36
C SER A 795 35.71 -22.27 21.73
N VAL A 796 35.94 -21.38 22.67
CA VAL A 796 34.99 -20.36 23.12
C VAL A 796 35.69 -19.04 22.93
N ALA A 797 34.99 -18.07 22.34
CA ALA A 797 35.51 -16.73 22.12
C ALA A 797 35.98 -16.08 23.43
N ILE A 798 37.26 -15.69 23.46
CA ILE A 798 37.88 -15.07 24.64
C ILE A 798 37.78 -13.54 24.60
N GLN A 799 37.80 -12.93 23.40
CA GLN A 799 37.77 -11.48 23.23
C GLN A 799 36.62 -10.78 24.00
N PRO A 800 35.38 -11.31 24.05
CA PRO A 800 34.29 -10.64 24.77
C PRO A 800 34.56 -10.45 26.27
N TRP A 801 35.32 -11.36 26.87
CA TRP A 801 35.72 -11.29 28.28
C TRP A 801 36.66 -10.12 28.56
N TYR A 802 37.58 -9.84 27.64
CA TYR A 802 38.53 -8.74 27.79
C TYR A 802 37.88 -7.38 27.57
N VAL A 803 36.92 -7.28 26.64
CA VAL A 803 36.14 -6.06 26.41
C VAL A 803 35.41 -5.63 27.68
N LEU A 804 34.60 -6.52 28.27
CA LEU A 804 33.86 -6.19 29.49
C LEU A 804 34.80 -5.91 30.67
N ALA A 805 35.90 -6.67 30.83
CA ALA A 805 36.87 -6.36 31.87
C ALA A 805 37.51 -4.97 31.69
N GLY A 806 37.71 -4.51 30.45
CA GLY A 806 38.16 -3.16 30.15
C GLY A 806 37.14 -2.10 30.56
N VAL A 807 35.85 -2.35 30.32
CA VAL A 807 34.74 -1.47 30.75
C VAL A 807 34.70 -1.33 32.28
N TYR A 808 34.77 -2.45 33.03
CA TYR A 808 34.82 -2.41 34.51
C TYR A 808 36.02 -1.60 35.03
N GLU A 809 37.18 -1.70 34.37
CA GLU A 809 38.37 -0.95 34.77
C GLU A 809 38.18 0.56 34.53
N ARG A 810 37.59 0.95 33.39
CA ARG A 810 37.21 2.35 33.12
C ARG A 810 36.16 2.89 34.09
N ASN A 811 35.24 2.03 34.53
CA ASN A 811 34.17 2.35 35.47
C ASN A 811 34.62 2.41 36.94
N GLY A 812 35.92 2.27 37.22
CA GLY A 812 36.46 2.39 38.58
C GLY A 812 36.35 1.12 39.41
N GLU A 813 36.07 -0.04 38.82
CA GLU A 813 36.01 -1.35 39.48
C GLU A 813 37.17 -2.28 39.09
N PRO A 814 38.42 -1.95 39.46
CA PRO A 814 39.58 -2.76 39.10
C PRO A 814 39.54 -4.17 39.72
N HIS A 815 38.79 -4.36 40.81
CA HIS A 815 38.62 -5.67 41.43
C HIS A 815 37.77 -6.63 40.59
N SER A 816 36.60 -6.17 40.14
CA SER A 816 35.70 -6.90 39.24
C SER A 816 36.39 -7.24 37.92
N ALA A 817 37.07 -6.25 37.33
CA ALA A 817 37.86 -6.42 36.09
C ALA A 817 38.91 -7.54 36.20
N ARG A 818 39.64 -7.62 37.33
CA ARG A 818 40.63 -8.68 37.58
C ARG A 818 39.99 -10.07 37.62
N LYS A 819 38.82 -10.21 38.23
CA LYS A 819 38.11 -11.51 38.31
C LYS A 819 37.66 -11.99 36.93
N ILE A 820 37.14 -11.09 36.10
CA ILE A 820 36.73 -11.40 34.72
C ILE A 820 37.95 -11.80 33.88
N ARG A 821 39.06 -11.05 33.97
CA ARG A 821 40.34 -11.42 33.30
C ARG A 821 40.91 -12.76 33.79
N PHE A 822 40.75 -13.07 35.07
CA PHE A 822 41.18 -14.35 35.64
C PHE A 822 40.37 -15.52 35.06
N ALA A 823 39.04 -15.38 34.98
CA ALA A 823 38.15 -16.36 34.34
C ALA A 823 38.48 -16.54 32.85
N ALA A 824 38.74 -15.45 32.12
CA ALA A 824 39.16 -15.50 30.72
C ALA A 824 40.45 -16.31 30.55
N ASN A 825 41.47 -16.05 31.38
CA ASN A 825 42.73 -16.79 31.35
C ASN A 825 42.59 -18.27 31.71
N GLN A 826 41.65 -18.63 32.59
CA GLN A 826 41.33 -20.02 32.88
C GLN A 826 40.77 -20.74 31.65
N LYS A 827 39.91 -20.08 30.85
CA LYS A 827 39.40 -20.61 29.58
C LYS A 827 40.51 -20.76 28.54
N VAL A 828 41.37 -19.75 28.38
CA VAL A 828 42.55 -19.83 27.50
C VAL A 828 43.42 -21.03 27.86
N THR A 829 43.71 -21.21 29.16
CA THR A 829 44.49 -22.34 29.64
C THR A 829 43.78 -23.66 29.32
N ALA A 830 42.47 -23.78 29.57
CA ALA A 830 41.72 -24.99 29.25
C ALA A 830 41.75 -25.35 27.75
N GLN A 831 41.78 -24.36 26.85
CA GLN A 831 41.84 -24.54 25.40
C GLN A 831 43.27 -24.75 24.85
N SER A 832 44.30 -24.36 25.59
CA SER A 832 45.71 -24.44 25.16
C SER A 832 46.18 -25.89 24.89
N PRO A 833 47.25 -26.16 24.12
CA PRO A 833 47.89 -27.48 24.04
C PRO A 833 48.42 -28.01 25.39
N ILE A 834 48.69 -29.32 25.53
CA ILE A 834 49.07 -29.97 26.80
C ILE A 834 50.33 -29.35 27.45
N GLY A 835 51.40 -29.11 26.69
CA GLY A 835 52.63 -28.50 27.24
C GLY A 835 52.40 -27.08 27.75
N THR A 836 51.71 -26.26 26.97
CA THR A 836 51.32 -24.90 27.36
C THR A 836 50.30 -24.89 28.51
N ARG A 837 49.40 -25.88 28.59
CA ARG A 837 48.47 -26.06 29.71
C ARG A 837 49.23 -26.24 31.01
N PHE A 838 50.25 -27.09 31.02
CA PHE A 838 51.07 -27.33 32.21
C PHE A 838 51.75 -26.04 32.67
N ALA A 839 52.46 -25.34 31.78
CA ALA A 839 53.13 -24.08 32.11
C ALA A 839 52.14 -23.00 32.59
N ARG A 840 51.01 -22.83 31.91
CA ARG A 840 49.97 -21.87 32.30
C ARG A 840 49.27 -22.26 33.61
N SER A 841 49.10 -23.54 33.89
CA SER A 841 48.54 -24.03 35.16
C SER A 841 49.49 -23.80 36.33
N LEU A 842 50.79 -23.97 36.12
CA LEU A 842 51.81 -23.58 37.09
C LEU A 842 51.78 -22.06 37.33
N TYR A 843 51.73 -21.27 36.25
CA TYR A 843 51.63 -19.80 36.36
C TYR A 843 50.34 -19.34 37.08
N ARG A 844 49.23 -20.05 36.87
CA ARG A 844 47.99 -19.88 37.63
C ARG A 844 48.22 -20.12 39.13
N GLY A 845 48.79 -21.26 39.50
CA GLY A 845 48.96 -21.65 40.91
C GLY A 845 49.92 -20.74 41.67
N VAL A 846 51.00 -20.30 41.03
CA VAL A 846 52.09 -19.57 41.69
C VAL A 846 51.81 -18.07 41.82
N VAL A 847 51.27 -17.42 40.77
CA VAL A 847 51.08 -15.95 40.74
C VAL A 847 49.68 -15.53 40.28
N GLY A 848 48.73 -16.48 40.12
CA GLY A 848 47.36 -16.14 39.72
C GLY A 848 47.28 -15.45 38.35
N TYR A 849 48.13 -15.86 37.40
CA TYR A 849 48.33 -15.20 36.10
C TYR A 849 48.83 -13.73 36.19
N GLY A 850 49.42 -13.32 37.32
CA GLY A 850 49.83 -11.92 37.55
C GLY A 850 48.70 -10.99 37.99
N LEU A 851 47.46 -11.50 38.13
CA LEU A 851 46.30 -10.72 38.56
C LEU A 851 46.13 -10.69 40.08
N HIS A 852 46.73 -11.65 40.80
CA HIS A 852 46.66 -11.79 42.26
C HIS A 852 48.07 -11.88 42.88
N PRO A 853 48.77 -10.74 43.07
CA PRO A 853 50.15 -10.73 43.55
C PRO A 853 50.33 -11.32 44.96
N LEU A 854 49.28 -11.41 45.78
CA LEU A 854 49.39 -12.07 47.09
C LEU A 854 49.61 -13.59 46.98
N TRP A 855 49.30 -14.22 45.84
CA TRP A 855 49.53 -15.65 45.64
C TRP A 855 51.02 -15.99 45.55
N SER A 856 51.87 -15.07 45.09
CA SER A 856 53.31 -15.30 45.11
C SER A 856 53.86 -15.28 46.54
N VAL A 857 53.27 -14.50 47.46
CA VAL A 857 53.64 -14.54 48.89
C VAL A 857 53.26 -15.89 49.49
N ILE A 858 52.06 -16.39 49.24
CA ILE A 858 51.61 -17.72 49.69
C ILE A 858 52.52 -18.81 49.12
N SER A 859 52.88 -18.70 47.84
CA SER A 859 53.80 -19.64 47.19
C SER A 859 55.21 -19.59 47.77
N MET A 860 55.73 -18.39 48.08
CA MET A 860 57.03 -18.22 48.74
C MET A 860 57.03 -18.84 50.13
N VAL A 861 55.97 -18.61 50.92
CA VAL A 861 55.79 -19.26 52.24
C VAL A 861 55.75 -20.79 52.07
N GLY A 862 55.01 -21.30 51.08
CA GLY A 862 54.97 -22.72 50.76
C GLY A 862 56.33 -23.30 50.35
N LEU A 863 57.14 -22.57 49.56
CA LEU A 863 58.50 -22.97 49.19
C LEU A 863 59.44 -22.99 50.39
N VAL A 864 59.30 -22.05 51.34
CA VAL A 864 60.06 -22.04 52.60
C VAL A 864 59.66 -23.24 53.48
N PHE A 865 58.37 -23.57 53.57
CA PHE A 865 57.91 -24.79 54.23
C PHE A 865 58.44 -26.05 53.56
N LEU A 866 58.44 -26.11 52.22
CA LEU A 866 58.97 -27.25 51.46
C LEU A 866 60.49 -27.42 51.66
N ALA A 867 61.24 -26.31 51.69
CA ALA A 867 62.66 -26.33 52.02
C ALA A 867 62.91 -26.79 53.45
N THR A 868 62.11 -26.30 54.41
CA THR A 868 62.17 -26.73 55.81
C THR A 868 61.89 -28.22 55.94
N PHE A 869 60.90 -28.73 55.21
CA PHE A 869 60.59 -30.16 55.17
C PHE A 869 61.73 -30.98 54.55
N ALA A 870 62.30 -30.54 53.42
CA ALA A 870 63.45 -31.19 52.80
C ALA A 870 64.67 -31.23 53.74
N VAL A 871 64.89 -30.16 54.50
CA VAL A 871 65.92 -30.06 55.53
C VAL A 871 65.66 -31.01 56.70
N CYS A 872 64.41 -31.13 57.16
CA CYS A 872 64.05 -32.11 58.19
C CYS A 872 64.28 -33.56 57.71
N MET A 873 63.86 -33.88 56.49
CA MET A 873 64.03 -35.20 55.88
C MET A 873 65.51 -35.53 55.60
N GLY A 874 66.31 -34.53 55.24
CA GLY A 874 67.74 -34.63 54.96
C GLY A 874 68.66 -34.37 56.17
N SER A 875 68.10 -34.31 57.38
CA SER A 875 68.81 -33.90 58.61
C SER A 875 70.08 -34.71 58.89
N ALA A 876 70.11 -35.99 58.54
CA ALA A 876 71.28 -36.87 58.66
C ALA A 876 72.49 -36.43 57.79
N HIS A 877 72.30 -35.57 56.79
CA HIS A 877 73.35 -35.13 55.87
C HIS A 877 73.69 -33.65 55.99
N ILE A 878 73.18 -32.98 57.03
CA ILE A 878 73.49 -31.59 57.36
C ILE A 878 74.48 -31.60 58.52
N ILE A 879 75.69 -31.09 58.27
CA ILE A 879 76.84 -31.15 59.18
C ILE A 879 77.34 -29.74 59.53
N PRO A 880 78.08 -29.56 60.64
CA PRO A 880 78.72 -28.30 60.98
C PRO A 880 79.71 -27.83 59.91
N THR A 881 79.75 -26.53 59.59
CA THR A 881 80.73 -25.95 58.64
C THR A 881 82.18 -26.01 59.13
N LYS A 882 82.41 -26.17 60.42
CA LYS A 882 83.74 -26.33 61.03
C LYS A 882 83.80 -27.62 61.87
N PRO A 883 84.07 -28.78 61.24
CA PRO A 883 84.02 -30.08 61.92
C PRO A 883 84.99 -30.22 63.11
N SER A 884 86.13 -29.53 63.05
CA SER A 884 87.17 -29.60 64.10
C SER A 884 86.81 -28.85 65.38
N GLN A 885 85.97 -27.81 65.30
CA GLN A 885 85.46 -27.07 66.47
C GLN A 885 84.21 -27.74 67.08
N SER A 886 83.43 -28.49 66.29
CA SER A 886 82.28 -29.24 66.80
C SER A 886 82.69 -30.56 67.47
N ALA A 887 83.74 -31.23 66.96
CA ALA A 887 84.27 -32.45 67.56
C ALA A 887 84.92 -32.24 68.94
N THR A 888 85.33 -31.00 69.26
CA THR A 888 85.89 -30.64 70.57
C THR A 888 84.82 -30.38 71.64
N ALA A 889 83.57 -30.15 71.25
CA ALA A 889 82.44 -29.90 72.14
C ALA A 889 81.83 -31.19 72.74
N ILE A 890 82.06 -32.35 72.11
CA ILE A 890 81.66 -33.66 72.64
C ILE A 890 82.87 -34.28 73.34
N GLN A 891 83.15 -33.84 74.57
CA GLN A 891 84.02 -34.61 75.46
C GLN A 891 83.20 -35.69 76.16
N GLN A 892 83.10 -36.86 75.53
CA GLN A 892 82.89 -38.11 76.26
C GLN A 892 83.95 -39.15 75.87
N ASP A 893 84.48 -39.74 76.93
CA ASP A 893 85.58 -40.70 77.01
C ASP A 893 85.13 -42.05 76.39
N THR A 894 85.31 -42.24 75.09
CA THR A 894 85.10 -43.56 74.45
C THR A 894 85.97 -43.72 73.19
N ALA A 895 86.71 -44.84 73.11
CA ALA A 895 87.71 -45.17 72.09
C ALA A 895 87.14 -45.61 70.71
N THR A 896 86.07 -44.97 70.26
CA THR A 896 85.49 -45.18 68.92
C THR A 896 85.28 -43.82 68.27
N LEU A 897 85.68 -43.68 67.00
CA LEU A 897 85.51 -42.46 66.20
C LEU A 897 84.10 -41.89 66.43
N PRO A 898 83.97 -40.64 66.92
CA PRO A 898 82.67 -40.10 67.29
C PRO A 898 81.76 -40.10 66.05
N PRO A 899 80.48 -40.51 66.19
CA PRO A 899 79.56 -40.46 65.09
C PRO A 899 79.50 -39.02 64.56
N PRO A 900 79.47 -38.81 63.23
CA PRO A 900 79.45 -37.48 62.66
C PRO A 900 78.27 -36.70 63.24
N ILE A 901 78.55 -35.49 63.75
CA ILE A 901 77.51 -34.59 64.26
C ILE A 901 76.65 -34.18 63.07
N THR A 902 75.38 -34.54 63.13
CA THR A 902 74.39 -34.23 62.09
C THR A 902 73.25 -33.46 62.73
N ALA A 903 72.35 -32.92 61.90
CA ALA A 903 71.17 -32.23 62.42
C ALA A 903 70.17 -33.14 63.17
N GLN A 904 70.42 -34.45 63.28
CA GLN A 904 69.65 -35.38 64.10
C GLN A 904 70.21 -35.57 65.51
N THR A 905 71.46 -35.17 65.74
CA THR A 905 72.11 -35.31 67.03
C THR A 905 71.43 -34.36 68.04
N PRO A 906 71.00 -34.82 69.23
CA PRO A 906 70.37 -33.96 70.23
C PRO A 906 71.31 -32.85 70.71
N CYS A 907 70.80 -31.62 70.87
CA CYS A 907 71.64 -30.46 71.23
C CYS A 907 72.36 -30.60 72.59
N GLU A 908 71.80 -31.39 73.48
CA GLU A 908 72.33 -31.63 74.82
C GLU A 908 73.71 -32.32 74.77
N GLU A 909 74.00 -33.02 73.67
CA GLU A 909 75.27 -33.71 73.45
C GLU A 909 76.39 -32.78 72.96
N HIS A 910 76.09 -31.53 72.56
CA HIS A 910 77.08 -30.58 72.01
C HIS A 910 76.80 -29.12 72.42
N PRO A 911 77.09 -28.73 73.67
CA PRO A 911 76.70 -27.43 74.24
C PRO A 911 77.41 -26.21 73.66
N ASP A 912 78.63 -26.36 73.12
CA ASP A 912 79.39 -25.25 72.52
C ASP A 912 78.94 -24.92 71.08
N TYR A 913 77.98 -25.67 70.53
CA TYR A 913 77.43 -25.47 69.19
C TYR A 913 75.93 -25.19 69.24
N PRO A 914 75.42 -24.14 68.57
CA PRO A 914 74.00 -23.81 68.65
C PRO A 914 73.13 -24.86 67.96
N CYS A 915 71.97 -25.15 68.57
CA CYS A 915 70.96 -26.07 68.06
C CYS A 915 70.61 -25.80 66.59
N MET A 916 70.52 -26.88 65.82
CA MET A 916 70.03 -26.80 64.45
C MET A 916 68.54 -26.46 64.45
N GLN A 917 68.20 -25.30 63.87
CA GLN A 917 66.81 -24.90 63.61
C GLN A 917 66.51 -25.12 62.12
N PRO A 918 65.69 -26.14 61.75
CA PRO A 918 65.45 -26.49 60.35
C PRO A 918 64.92 -25.32 59.52
N LEU A 919 64.04 -24.51 60.11
CA LEU A 919 63.46 -23.33 59.46
C LEU A 919 64.52 -22.25 59.20
N ALA A 920 65.34 -21.92 60.21
CA ALA A 920 66.39 -20.90 60.07
C ALA A 920 67.44 -21.31 59.03
N PHE A 921 67.81 -22.59 59.00
CA PHE A 921 68.72 -23.15 57.98
C PHE A 921 68.11 -23.12 56.58
N ALA A 922 66.84 -23.54 56.43
CA ALA A 922 66.14 -23.53 55.15
C ALA A 922 65.98 -22.12 54.57
N ILE A 923 65.63 -21.13 55.42
CA ILE A 923 65.55 -19.71 55.05
C ILE A 923 66.89 -19.23 54.50
N ASN A 924 68.01 -19.52 55.18
CA ASN A 924 69.35 -19.09 54.75
C ASN A 924 69.84 -19.80 53.48
N ALA A 925 69.48 -21.07 53.30
CA ALA A 925 69.86 -21.85 52.13
C ALA A 925 69.20 -21.33 50.83
N VAL A 926 67.95 -20.84 50.94
CA VAL A 926 67.06 -20.59 49.80
C VAL A 926 66.87 -19.09 49.51
N LEU A 927 66.98 -18.19 50.49
CA LEU A 927 66.92 -16.74 50.24
C LEU A 927 68.25 -16.19 49.68
N PRO A 928 68.24 -15.04 48.98
CA PRO A 928 69.46 -14.29 48.67
C PRO A 928 70.19 -13.90 49.97
N PRO A 929 71.52 -13.68 49.95
CA PRO A 929 72.27 -13.29 51.13
C PRO A 929 71.91 -11.87 51.56
N ALA A 930 70.81 -11.71 52.29
CA ALA A 930 70.49 -10.52 53.04
C ALA A 930 70.95 -10.74 54.48
N ALA A 931 72.07 -10.08 54.83
CA ALA A 931 72.58 -9.87 56.18
C ALA A 931 72.41 -11.03 57.19
N GLY A 932 73.32 -12.00 57.10
CA GLY A 932 73.92 -12.75 58.21
C GLY A 932 73.00 -13.27 59.32
N THR A 933 72.47 -14.49 59.16
CA THR A 933 72.22 -15.40 60.28
C THR A 933 72.34 -16.87 59.84
N ASN A 934 73.26 -17.61 60.49
CA ASN A 934 73.59 -19.05 60.42
C ASN A 934 74.37 -19.61 59.21
N THR A 935 75.67 -19.29 59.12
CA THR A 935 76.66 -20.00 58.28
C THR A 935 77.29 -21.22 58.99
N GLN A 936 76.69 -21.70 60.07
CA GLN A 936 77.24 -22.72 60.97
C GLN A 936 76.89 -24.16 60.55
N TRP A 937 75.91 -24.35 59.67
CA TRP A 937 75.58 -25.67 59.15
C TRP A 937 75.79 -25.66 57.63
N THR A 938 76.20 -26.79 57.05
CA THR A 938 76.34 -26.98 55.61
C THR A 938 75.85 -28.37 55.23
N VAL A 939 75.43 -28.52 53.98
CA VAL A 939 75.14 -29.84 53.41
C VAL A 939 76.48 -30.58 53.22
N SER A 940 76.55 -31.83 53.68
CA SER A 940 77.74 -32.68 53.53
C SER A 940 78.07 -32.94 52.06
N SER A 941 79.36 -33.11 51.73
CA SER A 941 79.79 -33.54 50.40
C SER A 941 79.28 -34.93 50.03
N ASP A 942 78.93 -35.75 51.03
CA ASP A 942 78.42 -37.12 50.87
C ASP A 942 76.87 -37.17 50.85
N ALA A 943 76.21 -36.02 50.84
CA ALA A 943 74.75 -35.96 50.80
C ALA A 943 74.20 -36.53 49.48
N PRO A 944 73.04 -37.19 49.49
CA PRO A 944 72.41 -37.67 48.27
C PRO A 944 72.16 -36.50 47.31
N LEU A 945 72.56 -36.68 46.05
CA LEU A 945 72.45 -35.68 44.97
C LEU A 945 71.04 -35.04 44.89
N ILE A 946 70.01 -35.84 45.19
CA ILE A 946 68.61 -35.42 45.24
C ILE A 946 68.39 -34.26 46.22
N LEU A 947 68.98 -34.28 47.43
CA LEU A 947 68.81 -33.23 48.44
C LEU A 947 69.37 -31.88 47.95
N VAL A 948 70.56 -31.91 47.34
CA VAL A 948 71.22 -30.73 46.76
C VAL A 948 70.42 -30.17 45.59
N ILE A 949 69.95 -31.04 44.69
CA ILE A 949 69.11 -30.64 43.55
C ILE A 949 67.80 -30.03 44.03
N VAL A 950 67.13 -30.62 45.03
CA VAL A 950 65.87 -30.11 45.58
C VAL A 950 66.05 -28.73 46.21
N LEU A 951 67.03 -28.54 47.09
CA LEU A 951 67.28 -27.24 47.73
C LEU A 951 67.68 -26.16 46.71
N THR A 952 68.50 -26.51 45.72
CA THR A 952 68.89 -25.59 44.63
C THR A 952 67.70 -25.23 43.75
N SER A 953 66.81 -26.19 43.47
CA SER A 953 65.59 -25.97 42.69
C SER A 953 64.60 -25.07 43.44
N ILE A 954 64.42 -25.28 44.76
CA ILE A 954 63.57 -24.43 45.60
C ILE A 954 64.15 -23.00 45.67
N LYS A 955 65.47 -22.85 45.75
CA LYS A 955 66.16 -21.55 45.72
C LYS A 955 65.87 -20.77 44.44
N LEU A 956 66.06 -21.40 43.29
CA LEU A 956 65.75 -20.79 42.00
C LEU A 956 64.25 -20.45 41.87
N ALA A 957 63.37 -21.33 42.34
CA ALA A 957 61.92 -21.07 42.36
C ALA A 957 61.55 -19.91 43.29
N LEU A 958 62.19 -19.78 44.45
CA LEU A 958 61.95 -18.68 45.40
C LEU A 958 62.41 -17.34 44.80
N TRP A 959 63.54 -17.33 44.10
CA TRP A 959 64.01 -16.13 43.39
C TRP A 959 63.09 -15.74 42.25
N ALA A 960 62.65 -16.71 41.45
CA ALA A 960 61.69 -16.48 40.37
C ALA A 960 60.36 -15.93 40.90
N THR A 961 59.84 -16.48 42.00
CA THR A 961 58.59 -16.01 42.63
C THR A 961 58.74 -14.63 43.27
N ALA A 962 59.88 -14.34 43.90
CA ALA A 962 60.18 -13.01 44.43
C ALA A 962 60.28 -11.95 43.31
N ALA A 963 60.94 -12.29 42.18
CA ALA A 963 61.01 -11.43 41.01
C ALA A 963 59.61 -11.17 40.42
N LEU A 964 58.76 -12.20 40.32
CA LEU A 964 57.38 -12.09 39.86
C LEU A 964 56.49 -11.27 40.82
N PHE A 965 56.69 -11.41 42.13
CA PHE A 965 56.01 -10.57 43.12
C PHE A 965 56.38 -9.10 42.94
N LEU A 966 57.69 -8.81 42.85
CA LEU A 966 58.18 -7.45 42.65
C LEU A 966 57.63 -6.88 41.34
N ALA A 967 57.66 -7.65 40.26
CA ALA A 967 57.13 -7.25 38.96
C ALA A 967 55.59 -7.08 38.97
N GLY A 968 54.88 -7.82 39.82
CA GLY A 968 53.43 -7.68 40.05
C GLY A 968 53.06 -6.43 40.85
N VAL A 969 53.80 -6.12 41.92
CA VAL A 969 53.57 -4.96 42.79
C VAL A 969 53.98 -3.65 42.11
N THR A 970 55.08 -3.66 41.36
CA THR A 970 55.57 -2.50 40.60
C THR A 970 54.78 -2.25 39.31
N GLY A 971 53.88 -3.17 38.94
CA GLY A 971 53.09 -3.06 37.71
C GLY A 971 53.89 -3.33 36.43
N LEU A 972 55.16 -3.76 36.51
CA LEU A 972 55.99 -4.14 35.36
C LEU A 972 55.38 -5.29 34.53
N LEU A 973 54.57 -6.16 35.15
CA LEU A 973 53.82 -7.21 34.46
C LEU A 973 52.54 -6.71 33.76
N ARG A 974 52.10 -5.47 34.01
CA ARG A 974 50.83 -4.94 33.47
C ARG A 974 50.94 -4.36 32.07
N THR A 975 52.14 -4.23 31.49
CA THR A 975 52.31 -3.63 30.17
C THR A 975 52.49 -4.68 29.09
N SER A 976 51.37 -5.13 28.54
CA SER A 976 51.27 -5.25 27.09
C SER A 976 50.02 -4.49 26.66
N LYS A 977 50.22 -3.36 25.98
CA LYS A 977 49.18 -2.79 25.12
C LYS A 977 48.68 -3.92 24.21
N SER A 978 47.43 -4.29 24.35
CA SER A 978 46.62 -4.88 23.27
C SER A 978 45.63 -3.81 22.86
#